data_AF-A0A5C6LKA7-F1
#
_entry.id   AF-A0A5C6LKA7-F1
#
_cell.length_a   1.000
_cell.length_b   1.000
_cell.length_c   1.000
_cell.angle_alpha   90.00
_cell.angle_beta   90.00
_cell.angle_gamma   90.00
#
_symmetry.space_group_name_H-M   'P 1'
#
loop_
_entity.id
_entity.type
_entity.pdbx_description
1 polymer ?
#
loop_
_entity_poly.entity_id
_entity_poly.type
_entity_poly.pdbx_seq_one_letter_code
_entity_poly.pdbx_strand_id
1 'polypeptide(L)'
;MDIHQFFPTKIIPDFETTLVSTLKSAYDGTSSHELLTKRTAEIALQLMGKLQEKEQVSFVSYALSGDRYDRIVELLPSGNEWDNEELYNLLRFLFGDEKAVYVKHAWGKFPNLMYMSGWNRRSFRAPNRREKYLPNQLTFLKGIMLQSHSNGIDTHYKYECYDLTIREQIIVDHEHDTQYLYHMWAAAMDLGNEEVFKLCEDIIYNKDPDGKISDGIIRALLLSEREDAWQLVEKLLLSAQRQEGLRQTVLEALDDCCTGALKYMIKVVVDNKLTRFSSVVRALDVWAGIGWESEKESAVNRFLQKAHTYLSDPSLIPAAIKSDDFSDIYMGLWAQGVYDVEQTLPYLLELAKDPSFQKRCIAQQFVDETNYHALSMAVGRVGIEDEHLMVVSLAVSTLEEPIADNPGHYNTQFPDLFDKLNNILVRTPVKEKTFDKLPFTWMSNSYRRSSILSAMLPLILDLQDRLDLMMSYFDDMDLDVKSSMTRRILKGYAKSYYEDPEKLEPVTSFQRSFSMRIIRERGESLQNAGFKALATVELNAEELKVFKDLLKRKSGGIRNQIIAILLKQPETLLISVLKELLEGDGEQRLAGLDIALQLQQQQRLLDALQPLLEAFRSRKSIPEKEAIILGQLSAEGTGAVVYDISNGYGLYDPAAIQPIVKPVPDPGDFYHQCLAAGDFGLSQPAEKIKQELLKLYTIFLENKSFEYQVEGYNNSVETVLLGQLFCRMSRIAETKLTPEESMPPIHYRKSGKHGTSNQD
;
A
#
# COMPACT_ATOMS: atom_id res chain seq x y z
N MET A 1 -24.19 32.66 1.07
CA MET A 1 -24.57 32.46 2.48
C MET A 1 -23.28 32.34 3.28
N ASP A 2 -23.15 32.97 4.44
CA ASP A 2 -21.95 32.76 5.28
C ASP A 2 -22.15 31.49 6.12
N ILE A 3 -21.50 30.40 5.72
CA ILE A 3 -21.57 29.10 6.43
C ILE A 3 -21.10 29.20 7.88
N HIS A 4 -20.11 30.05 8.20
CA HIS A 4 -19.62 30.21 9.56
C HIS A 4 -20.67 30.85 10.50
N GLN A 5 -21.64 31.58 9.93
CA GLN A 5 -22.80 32.11 10.66
C GLN A 5 -23.99 31.15 10.60
N PHE A 6 -24.16 30.41 9.50
CA PHE A 6 -25.30 29.52 9.26
C PHE A 6 -25.21 28.20 10.03
N PHE A 7 -24.09 27.48 9.98
CA PHE A 7 -23.94 26.17 10.64
C PHE A 7 -24.20 26.18 12.14
N PRO A 8 -23.74 27.17 12.94
CA PRO A 8 -24.09 27.27 14.35
C PRO A 8 -25.59 27.34 14.64
N THR A 9 -26.42 27.76 13.68
CA THR A 9 -27.90 27.77 13.83
C THR A 9 -28.57 26.42 13.58
N LYS A 10 -27.81 25.44 13.05
CA LYS A 10 -28.30 24.12 12.63
C LYS A 10 -27.71 22.95 13.41
N ILE A 11 -26.83 23.19 14.38
CA ILE A 11 -26.21 22.13 15.20
C ILE A 11 -27.29 21.29 15.89
N ILE A 12 -27.18 19.97 15.79
CA ILE A 12 -27.94 19.01 16.58
C ILE A 12 -27.08 18.61 17.81
N PRO A 13 -27.39 19.09 19.03
CA PRO A 13 -26.55 18.85 20.19
C PRO A 13 -26.44 17.36 20.51
N ASP A 14 -25.20 16.88 20.67
CA ASP A 14 -24.86 15.52 21.08
C ASP A 14 -25.57 14.40 20.27
N PHE A 15 -25.78 14.65 18.97
CA PHE A 15 -26.45 13.73 18.04
C PHE A 15 -25.85 12.33 18.03
N GLU A 16 -24.55 12.19 17.79
CA GLU A 16 -23.88 10.88 17.75
C GLU A 16 -24.03 10.13 19.09
N THR A 17 -23.81 10.82 20.21
CA THR A 17 -23.94 10.24 21.56
C THR A 17 -25.37 9.75 21.82
N THR A 18 -26.38 10.53 21.43
CA THR A 18 -27.80 10.20 21.58
C THR A 18 -28.20 9.02 20.69
N LEU A 19 -27.72 9.02 19.44
CA LEU A 19 -27.92 7.96 18.47
C LEU A 19 -27.33 6.64 18.97
N VAL A 20 -26.05 6.63 19.37
CA VAL A 20 -25.37 5.44 19.91
C VAL A 20 -26.04 4.94 21.19
N SER A 21 -26.47 5.83 22.09
CA SER A 21 -27.18 5.46 23.33
C SER A 21 -28.52 4.76 23.05
N THR A 22 -29.32 5.31 22.13
CA THR A 22 -30.60 4.74 21.69
C THR A 22 -30.41 3.37 21.04
N LEU A 23 -29.43 3.27 20.13
CA LEU A 23 -29.07 2.03 19.45
C LEU A 23 -28.60 0.96 20.45
N LYS A 24 -27.67 1.27 21.36
CA LYS A 24 -27.19 0.31 22.37
C LYS A 24 -28.33 -0.17 23.28
N SER A 25 -29.23 0.72 23.69
CA SER A 25 -30.37 0.35 24.53
C SER A 25 -31.35 -0.60 23.84
N ALA A 26 -31.57 -0.44 22.52
CA ALA A 26 -32.36 -1.36 21.70
C ALA A 26 -31.63 -2.70 21.43
N TYR A 27 -30.31 -2.67 21.27
CA TYR A 27 -29.48 -3.87 21.08
C TYR A 27 -29.39 -4.74 22.35
N ASP A 28 -29.21 -4.12 23.51
CA ASP A 28 -29.15 -4.79 24.82
C ASP A 28 -30.54 -5.24 25.31
N GLY A 29 -31.61 -4.68 24.73
CA GLY A 29 -33.00 -4.94 25.13
C GLY A 29 -33.39 -4.25 26.44
N THR A 30 -32.67 -3.19 26.84
CA THR A 30 -32.93 -2.42 28.06
C THR A 30 -34.03 -1.37 27.87
N SER A 31 -34.32 -0.98 26.63
CA SER A 31 -35.48 -0.15 26.26
C SER A 31 -36.09 -0.62 24.94
N SER A 32 -37.39 -0.42 24.75
CA SER A 32 -38.04 -0.60 23.44
C SER A 32 -38.13 0.73 22.68
N HIS A 33 -37.94 0.67 21.36
CA HIS A 33 -38.10 1.80 20.45
C HIS A 33 -38.98 1.37 19.27
N GLU A 34 -39.91 2.22 18.83
CA GLU A 34 -40.94 1.85 17.84
C GLU A 34 -40.39 1.42 16.47
N LEU A 35 -39.25 1.98 16.05
CA LEU A 35 -38.61 1.69 14.76
C LEU A 35 -37.39 0.76 14.84
N LEU A 36 -36.99 0.28 16.03
CA LEU A 36 -35.76 -0.51 16.19
C LEU A 36 -36.03 -1.89 16.79
N THR A 37 -35.28 -2.87 16.29
CA THR A 37 -35.12 -4.20 16.87
C THR A 37 -33.67 -4.39 17.28
N LYS A 38 -33.40 -5.45 18.05
CA LYS A 38 -32.02 -5.83 18.38
C LYS A 38 -31.14 -5.98 17.12
N ARG A 39 -31.69 -6.56 16.06
CA ARG A 39 -31.00 -6.81 14.78
C ARG A 39 -30.65 -5.50 14.05
N THR A 40 -31.61 -4.59 13.92
CA THR A 40 -31.36 -3.30 13.24
C THR A 40 -30.45 -2.39 14.03
N ALA A 41 -30.57 -2.40 15.36
CA ALA A 41 -29.62 -1.75 16.24
C ALA A 41 -28.20 -2.33 16.08
N GLU A 42 -28.05 -3.66 16.00
CA GLU A 42 -26.77 -4.32 15.75
C GLU A 42 -26.16 -3.87 14.41
N ILE A 43 -26.93 -3.83 13.32
CA ILE A 43 -26.47 -3.36 12.00
C ILE A 43 -25.89 -1.94 12.09
N ALA A 44 -26.63 -0.99 12.66
CA ALA A 44 -26.17 0.39 12.76
C ALA A 44 -24.94 0.55 13.67
N LEU A 45 -24.87 -0.18 14.78
CA LEU A 45 -23.69 -0.13 15.65
C LEU A 45 -22.47 -0.80 15.01
N GLN A 46 -22.62 -1.88 14.24
CA GLN A 46 -21.54 -2.43 13.42
C GLN A 46 -21.10 -1.45 12.30
N LEU A 47 -22.05 -0.71 11.71
CA LEU A 47 -21.76 0.34 10.71
C LEU A 47 -20.90 1.47 11.29
N MET A 48 -21.21 1.89 12.52
CA MET A 48 -20.51 2.97 13.22
C MET A 48 -19.23 2.50 13.94
N GLY A 49 -18.98 1.18 14.06
CA GLY A 49 -17.87 0.64 14.86
C GLY A 49 -18.06 0.81 16.38
N LYS A 50 -19.30 0.63 16.86
CA LYS A 50 -19.76 0.94 18.23
C LYS A 50 -20.14 -0.30 19.07
N LEU A 51 -19.89 -1.51 18.58
CA LEU A 51 -20.04 -2.78 19.35
C LEU A 51 -18.71 -3.38 19.79
N GLN A 52 -17.61 -2.90 19.21
CA GLN A 52 -16.25 -3.25 19.58
C GLN A 52 -15.98 -2.68 20.99
N GLU A 53 -15.19 -3.36 21.82
CA GLU A 53 -14.86 -2.90 23.20
C GLU A 53 -14.22 -1.50 23.23
N LYS A 54 -13.75 -1.05 22.06
CA LYS A 54 -12.97 0.13 21.80
C LYS A 54 -13.51 0.70 20.46
N GLU A 55 -14.01 1.94 20.43
CA GLU A 55 -14.78 2.56 19.31
C GLU A 55 -14.03 3.55 18.38
N GLN A 56 -13.88 3.23 17.09
CA GLN A 56 -13.90 4.13 15.91
C GLN A 56 -13.57 3.37 14.63
N VAL A 57 -13.82 4.02 13.51
CA VAL A 57 -13.39 3.55 12.20
C VAL A 57 -12.85 4.74 11.44
N SER A 58 -11.66 4.59 10.84
CA SER A 58 -11.29 5.40 9.69
C SER A 58 -12.45 5.40 8.68
N PHE A 59 -12.89 6.56 8.21
CA PHE A 59 -14.06 6.66 7.30
C PHE A 59 -13.76 6.19 5.86
N VAL A 60 -12.55 5.71 5.60
CA VAL A 60 -11.97 5.62 4.24
C VAL A 60 -12.59 4.53 3.35
N SER A 61 -13.05 3.39 3.87
CA SER A 61 -13.83 2.39 3.11
C SER A 61 -14.32 1.23 3.99
N TYR A 62 -15.35 0.50 3.54
CA TYR A 62 -15.57 -0.88 3.98
C TYR A 62 -14.57 -1.83 3.30
N ALA A 63 -13.85 -2.61 4.10
CA ALA A 63 -13.04 -3.72 3.60
C ALA A 63 -13.93 -4.91 3.21
N LEU A 64 -13.50 -5.65 2.19
CA LEU A 64 -14.11 -6.90 1.70
C LEU A 64 -13.98 -8.10 2.65
N SER A 65 -13.27 -7.94 3.77
CA SER A 65 -12.87 -9.03 4.66
C SER A 65 -12.78 -8.58 6.11
N GLY A 66 -13.25 -9.43 7.02
CA GLY A 66 -13.12 -9.28 8.47
C GLY A 66 -14.45 -9.40 9.18
N ASP A 67 -14.40 -9.85 10.44
CA ASP A 67 -15.55 -10.28 11.26
C ASP A 67 -16.74 -9.31 11.24
N ARG A 68 -16.46 -8.00 11.15
CA ARG A 68 -17.48 -6.93 11.08
C ARG A 68 -18.25 -6.91 9.75
N TYR A 69 -17.57 -7.10 8.63
CA TYR A 69 -18.21 -7.19 7.31
C TYR A 69 -19.03 -8.48 7.23
N ASP A 70 -18.44 -9.61 7.64
CA ASP A 70 -19.12 -10.91 7.66
C ASP A 70 -20.37 -10.87 8.55
N ARG A 71 -20.27 -10.26 9.73
CA ARG A 71 -21.42 -10.09 10.64
C ARG A 71 -22.50 -9.17 10.06
N ILE A 72 -22.14 -8.08 9.36
CA ILE A 72 -23.11 -7.25 8.65
C ILE A 72 -23.79 -8.04 7.51
N VAL A 73 -23.06 -8.90 6.80
CA VAL A 73 -23.61 -9.79 5.75
C VAL A 73 -24.59 -10.81 6.32
N GLU A 74 -24.32 -11.38 7.51
CA GLU A 74 -25.28 -12.25 8.22
C GLU A 74 -26.57 -11.50 8.60
N LEU A 75 -26.44 -10.25 9.05
CA LEU A 75 -27.56 -9.44 9.52
C LEU A 75 -28.41 -8.87 8.36
N LEU A 76 -27.80 -8.54 7.22
CA LEU A 76 -28.45 -8.00 6.02
C LEU A 76 -28.79 -9.11 5.00
N PRO A 77 -30.07 -9.51 4.87
CA PRO A 77 -30.49 -10.62 4.00
C PRO A 77 -30.17 -10.28 2.53
N SER A 78 -29.92 -11.27 1.69
CA SER A 78 -29.54 -11.02 0.29
C SER A 78 -30.73 -10.62 -0.56
N GLY A 79 -30.72 -9.38 -1.07
CA GLY A 79 -31.68 -8.88 -2.06
C GLY A 79 -32.93 -8.26 -1.42
N ASN A 80 -33.36 -7.12 -1.97
CA ASN A 80 -34.49 -6.32 -1.50
C ASN A 80 -34.43 -6.02 0.01
N GLU A 81 -33.24 -5.70 0.51
CA GLU A 81 -32.97 -5.49 1.95
C GLU A 81 -34.00 -4.56 2.60
N TRP A 82 -34.24 -3.41 1.97
CA TRP A 82 -35.11 -2.35 2.48
C TRP A 82 -36.59 -2.48 2.04
N ASP A 83 -36.99 -3.58 1.38
CA ASP A 83 -38.41 -3.96 1.25
C ASP A 83 -38.92 -4.68 2.50
N ASN A 84 -38.01 -5.21 3.33
CA ASN A 84 -38.36 -5.70 4.65
C ASN A 84 -38.68 -4.53 5.59
N GLU A 85 -39.87 -4.55 6.21
CA GLU A 85 -40.35 -3.48 7.10
C GLU A 85 -39.43 -3.25 8.32
N GLU A 86 -38.86 -4.31 8.90
CA GLU A 86 -37.90 -4.22 10.01
C GLU A 86 -36.69 -3.37 9.60
N LEU A 87 -36.09 -3.71 8.46
CA LEU A 87 -34.89 -3.04 7.95
C LEU A 87 -35.23 -1.63 7.44
N TYR A 88 -36.38 -1.43 6.79
CA TYR A 88 -36.80 -0.10 6.35
C TYR A 88 -37.04 0.86 7.51
N ASN A 89 -37.56 0.37 8.64
CA ASN A 89 -37.69 1.16 9.86
C ASN A 89 -36.34 1.65 10.42
N LEU A 90 -35.23 0.95 10.16
CA LEU A 90 -33.89 1.47 10.48
C LEU A 90 -33.54 2.72 9.65
N LEU A 91 -33.86 2.74 8.35
CA LEU A 91 -33.65 3.94 7.52
C LEU A 91 -34.53 5.09 8.00
N ARG A 92 -35.80 4.81 8.34
CA ARG A 92 -36.73 5.81 8.91
C ARG A 92 -36.22 6.39 10.22
N PHE A 93 -35.62 5.57 11.08
CA PHE A 93 -34.98 6.01 12.32
C PHE A 93 -33.75 6.91 12.08
N LEU A 94 -32.88 6.54 11.14
CA LEU A 94 -31.63 7.29 10.87
C LEU A 94 -31.85 8.59 10.10
N PHE A 95 -32.81 8.62 9.18
CA PHE A 95 -32.97 9.69 8.19
C PHE A 95 -34.31 10.43 8.26
N GLY A 96 -35.29 9.92 9.00
CA GLY A 96 -36.67 10.39 8.96
C GLY A 96 -37.44 9.86 7.73
N ASP A 97 -38.77 9.97 7.77
CA ASP A 97 -39.67 9.37 6.77
C ASP A 97 -39.41 9.84 5.33
N GLU A 98 -39.07 11.13 5.13
CA GLU A 98 -38.79 11.70 3.80
C GLU A 98 -37.50 11.11 3.21
N LYS A 99 -36.36 11.34 3.87
CA LYS A 99 -35.03 10.98 3.36
C LYS A 99 -34.85 9.46 3.27
N ALA A 100 -35.51 8.67 4.13
CA ALA A 100 -35.45 7.20 4.09
C ALA A 100 -35.89 6.60 2.74
N VAL A 101 -36.87 7.21 2.05
CA VAL A 101 -37.31 6.78 0.71
C VAL A 101 -36.17 6.98 -0.30
N TYR A 102 -35.51 8.13 -0.26
CA TYR A 102 -34.39 8.47 -1.15
C TYR A 102 -33.16 7.59 -0.86
N VAL A 103 -32.82 7.33 0.40
CA VAL A 103 -31.73 6.44 0.79
C VAL A 103 -31.97 5.00 0.33
N LYS A 104 -33.21 4.49 0.48
CA LYS A 104 -33.62 3.18 -0.05
C LYS A 104 -33.45 3.10 -1.56
N HIS A 105 -33.88 4.12 -2.29
CA HIS A 105 -33.75 4.15 -3.75
C HIS A 105 -32.27 4.22 -4.18
N ALA A 106 -31.48 5.12 -3.56
CA ALA A 106 -30.04 5.24 -3.78
C ALA A 106 -29.29 3.91 -3.58
N TRP A 107 -29.57 3.20 -2.47
CA TRP A 107 -29.00 1.87 -2.19
C TRP A 107 -29.27 0.87 -3.33
N GLY A 108 -30.48 0.90 -3.90
CA GLY A 108 -30.88 0.04 -5.02
C GLY A 108 -30.14 0.31 -6.34
N LYS A 109 -29.47 1.45 -6.49
CA LYS A 109 -28.70 1.79 -7.71
C LYS A 109 -27.32 1.13 -7.74
N PHE A 110 -26.68 0.88 -6.59
CA PHE A 110 -25.30 0.39 -6.47
C PHE A 110 -24.93 -0.87 -7.26
N PRO A 111 -25.80 -1.89 -7.45
CA PRO A 111 -25.49 -3.01 -8.35
C PRO A 111 -25.16 -2.55 -9.78
N ASN A 112 -25.74 -1.42 -10.20
CA ASN A 112 -25.54 -0.77 -11.49
C ASN A 112 -24.62 0.46 -11.40
N LEU A 113 -23.76 0.56 -10.38
CA LEU A 113 -22.67 1.53 -10.27
C LEU A 113 -21.31 0.80 -10.29
N MET A 114 -20.21 1.56 -10.39
CA MET A 114 -18.89 0.93 -10.43
C MET A 114 -18.53 0.30 -9.08
N TYR A 115 -17.87 -0.86 -9.11
CA TYR A 115 -17.39 -1.52 -7.89
C TYR A 115 -15.97 -1.11 -7.47
N MET A 116 -15.25 -0.38 -8.33
CA MET A 116 -13.86 0.01 -8.11
C MET A 116 -13.74 1.43 -7.56
N SER A 117 -12.71 1.69 -6.76
CA SER A 117 -12.43 3.01 -6.18
C SER A 117 -10.92 3.34 -6.23
N GLY A 118 -10.56 4.58 -5.89
CA GLY A 118 -9.18 5.06 -5.95
C GLY A 118 -8.63 5.31 -7.37
N TRP A 119 -7.31 5.42 -7.48
CA TRP A 119 -6.63 5.87 -8.71
C TRP A 119 -6.77 4.92 -9.91
N ASN A 120 -6.89 3.62 -9.65
CA ASN A 120 -6.98 2.58 -10.69
C ASN A 120 -8.43 2.13 -10.96
N ARG A 121 -9.43 2.92 -10.53
CA ARG A 121 -10.85 2.59 -10.78
C ARG A 121 -11.16 2.56 -12.28
N ARG A 122 -12.10 1.70 -12.68
CA ARG A 122 -12.68 1.60 -14.03
C ARG A 122 -14.19 1.72 -13.94
N SER A 123 -14.85 2.08 -15.03
CA SER A 123 -16.31 2.21 -15.10
C SER A 123 -17.07 0.87 -15.16
N PHE A 124 -16.48 -0.21 -14.63
CA PHE A 124 -17.00 -1.57 -14.67
C PHE A 124 -18.01 -1.87 -13.56
N ARG A 125 -19.05 -2.62 -13.90
CA ARG A 125 -20.15 -3.01 -13.00
C ARG A 125 -20.19 -4.52 -12.82
N ALA A 126 -20.73 -4.97 -11.69
CA ALA A 126 -20.88 -6.39 -11.38
C ALA A 126 -22.25 -6.63 -10.71
N PRO A 127 -23.38 -6.35 -11.41
CA PRO A 127 -24.72 -6.32 -10.81
C PRO A 127 -25.16 -7.66 -10.20
N ASN A 128 -24.56 -8.77 -10.64
CA ASN A 128 -24.84 -10.11 -10.17
C ASN A 128 -23.90 -10.59 -9.03
N ARG A 129 -23.00 -9.73 -8.55
CA ARG A 129 -21.98 -10.04 -7.52
C ARG A 129 -22.10 -9.11 -6.32
N ARG A 130 -22.90 -9.50 -5.33
CA ARG A 130 -23.14 -8.73 -4.09
C ARG A 130 -21.84 -8.38 -3.38
N GLU A 131 -20.86 -9.28 -3.37
CA GLU A 131 -19.55 -9.04 -2.77
C GLU A 131 -18.77 -7.90 -3.42
N LYS A 132 -19.06 -7.54 -4.68
CA LYS A 132 -18.40 -6.43 -5.37
C LYS A 132 -19.03 -5.07 -5.08
N TYR A 133 -20.37 -4.97 -5.02
CA TYR A 133 -21.05 -3.68 -4.82
C TYR A 133 -21.45 -3.39 -3.35
N LEU A 134 -21.58 -4.41 -2.50
CA LEU A 134 -21.98 -4.23 -1.09
C LEU A 134 -21.00 -3.37 -0.27
N PRO A 135 -19.66 -3.45 -0.42
CA PRO A 135 -18.75 -2.52 0.28
C PRO A 135 -19.04 -1.06 -0.06
N ASN A 136 -19.43 -0.76 -1.30
CA ASN A 136 -19.79 0.60 -1.72
C ASN A 136 -21.15 1.02 -1.14
N GLN A 137 -22.14 0.11 -1.09
CA GLN A 137 -23.43 0.34 -0.40
C GLN A 137 -23.24 0.64 1.10
N LEU A 138 -22.41 -0.14 1.79
CA LEU A 138 -22.11 0.06 3.21
C LEU A 138 -21.31 1.34 3.46
N THR A 139 -20.38 1.68 2.56
CA THR A 139 -19.60 2.93 2.62
C THR A 139 -20.50 4.15 2.41
N PHE A 140 -21.42 4.10 1.43
CA PHE A 140 -22.47 5.11 1.24
C PHE A 140 -23.31 5.28 2.51
N LEU A 141 -23.90 4.20 3.03
CA LEU A 141 -24.78 4.27 4.20
C LEU A 141 -24.04 4.84 5.42
N LYS A 142 -22.81 4.37 5.69
CA LYS A 142 -21.96 4.92 6.76
C LYS A 142 -21.60 6.39 6.54
N GLY A 143 -21.27 6.79 5.31
CA GLY A 143 -20.93 8.17 4.96
C GLY A 143 -22.10 9.14 5.21
N ILE A 144 -23.31 8.74 4.85
CA ILE A 144 -24.50 9.58 5.02
C ILE A 144 -25.19 9.46 6.38
N MET A 145 -24.83 8.49 7.24
CA MET A 145 -25.53 8.21 8.51
C MET A 145 -25.59 9.39 9.48
N LEU A 146 -24.62 10.32 9.43
CA LEU A 146 -24.61 11.57 10.20
C LEU A 146 -25.15 12.78 9.41
N GLN A 147 -25.72 12.51 8.23
CA GLN A 147 -26.26 13.45 7.25
C GLN A 147 -25.26 14.49 6.76
N SER A 148 -25.12 15.61 7.48
CA SER A 148 -24.10 16.63 7.22
C SER A 148 -23.35 16.86 8.53
N HIS A 149 -22.04 16.71 8.51
CA HIS A 149 -21.22 16.78 9.72
C HIS A 149 -19.85 17.39 9.44
N SER A 150 -19.34 18.20 10.37
CA SER A 150 -17.94 18.63 10.33
C SER A 150 -17.08 17.82 11.31
N ASN A 151 -15.82 17.62 10.93
CA ASN A 151 -14.81 16.99 11.77
C ASN A 151 -14.05 18.06 12.54
N GLY A 152 -13.97 17.94 13.86
CA GLY A 152 -13.06 18.73 14.67
C GLY A 152 -11.61 18.57 14.22
N ILE A 153 -10.95 19.68 13.85
CA ILE A 153 -9.48 19.76 13.72
C ILE A 153 -8.83 19.64 15.10
N ASP A 154 -9.51 20.20 16.09
CA ASP A 154 -9.10 20.18 17.48
C ASP A 154 -9.54 18.87 18.15
N THR A 155 -9.29 18.81 19.44
CA THR A 155 -9.13 17.64 20.26
C THR A 155 -10.44 16.93 20.62
N HIS A 156 -11.15 16.48 19.57
CA HIS A 156 -11.91 15.22 19.38
C HIS A 156 -12.28 15.06 17.88
N TYR A 157 -12.27 13.83 17.33
CA TYR A 157 -13.25 13.48 16.30
C TYR A 157 -14.61 13.42 17.00
N LYS A 158 -15.15 14.60 17.32
CA LYS A 158 -16.55 14.78 17.65
C LYS A 158 -17.20 15.28 16.37
N TYR A 159 -18.20 14.55 15.91
CA TYR A 159 -18.99 14.95 14.77
C TYR A 159 -19.96 16.06 15.19
N GLU A 160 -19.72 17.29 14.73
CA GLU A 160 -20.73 18.34 14.82
C GLU A 160 -21.72 18.12 13.67
N CYS A 161 -22.91 17.58 14.00
CA CYS A 161 -23.92 17.19 13.04
C CYS A 161 -24.98 18.30 12.87
N TYR A 162 -25.49 18.49 11.65
CA TYR A 162 -26.37 19.62 11.31
C TYR A 162 -27.74 19.16 10.78
N ASP A 163 -28.81 19.80 11.26
CA ASP A 163 -30.18 19.63 10.74
C ASP A 163 -30.38 20.46 9.47
N LEU A 164 -29.87 19.92 8.36
CA LEU A 164 -30.00 20.51 7.04
C LEU A 164 -31.14 19.84 6.26
N THR A 165 -32.01 20.67 5.69
CA THR A 165 -32.90 20.29 4.59
C THR A 165 -32.08 19.95 3.35
N ILE A 166 -32.67 19.21 2.40
CA ILE A 166 -31.97 18.83 1.15
C ILE A 166 -31.50 20.08 0.37
N ARG A 167 -32.29 21.17 0.37
CA ARG A 167 -31.89 22.46 -0.21
C ARG A 167 -30.63 23.03 0.44
N GLU A 168 -30.57 23.01 1.78
CA GLU A 168 -29.42 23.55 2.51
C GLU A 168 -28.16 22.70 2.29
N GLN A 169 -28.28 21.37 2.27
CA GLN A 169 -27.19 20.44 1.94
C GLN A 169 -26.55 20.78 0.57
N ILE A 170 -27.39 20.91 -0.47
CA ILE A 170 -26.93 21.22 -1.84
C ILE A 170 -26.25 22.58 -1.94
N ILE A 171 -26.73 23.58 -1.20
CA ILE A 171 -26.16 24.94 -1.22
C ILE A 171 -24.76 24.98 -0.60
N VAL A 172 -24.52 24.23 0.49
CA VAL A 172 -23.24 24.28 1.23
C VAL A 172 -22.17 23.32 0.70
N ASP A 173 -22.54 22.34 -0.12
CA ASP A 173 -21.64 21.28 -0.64
C ASP A 173 -20.34 21.81 -1.28
N HIS A 174 -20.37 23.00 -1.86
CA HIS A 174 -19.21 23.62 -2.49
C HIS A 174 -18.10 24.09 -1.51
N GLU A 175 -18.44 24.28 -0.23
CA GLU A 175 -17.52 24.69 0.84
C GLU A 175 -17.50 23.71 2.03
N HIS A 176 -18.49 22.81 2.11
CA HIS A 176 -18.60 21.75 3.10
C HIS A 176 -18.82 20.41 2.39
N ASP A 177 -17.77 19.60 2.26
CA ASP A 177 -17.83 18.29 1.58
C ASP A 177 -18.87 17.37 2.24
N THR A 178 -20.01 17.15 1.56
CA THR A 178 -21.11 16.33 2.06
C THR A 178 -21.05 14.87 1.59
N GLN A 179 -19.84 14.31 1.51
CA GLN A 179 -19.50 12.96 1.04
C GLN A 179 -20.67 11.97 0.94
N TYR A 180 -20.92 11.51 -0.29
CA TYR A 180 -21.96 10.53 -0.66
C TYR A 180 -23.43 11.02 -0.61
N LEU A 181 -23.77 12.22 -0.10
CA LEU A 181 -25.15 12.74 -0.16
C LEU A 181 -25.69 12.91 -1.58
N TYR A 182 -24.82 13.10 -2.59
CA TYR A 182 -25.22 13.19 -4.00
C TYR A 182 -26.00 11.96 -4.50
N HIS A 183 -25.78 10.76 -3.93
CA HIS A 183 -26.61 9.58 -4.25
C HIS A 183 -28.07 9.77 -3.78
N MET A 184 -28.28 10.40 -2.63
CA MET A 184 -29.61 10.72 -2.10
C MET A 184 -30.28 11.84 -2.93
N TRP A 185 -29.52 12.86 -3.38
CA TRP A 185 -30.07 13.92 -4.23
C TRP A 185 -30.46 13.40 -5.62
N ALA A 186 -29.66 12.51 -6.22
CA ALA A 186 -30.04 11.80 -7.44
C ALA A 186 -31.34 11.01 -7.25
N ALA A 187 -31.43 10.23 -6.17
CA ALA A 187 -32.63 9.48 -5.83
C ALA A 187 -33.87 10.36 -5.57
N ALA A 188 -33.70 11.56 -5.03
CA ALA A 188 -34.79 12.52 -4.87
C ALA A 188 -35.30 13.02 -6.23
N MET A 189 -34.40 13.33 -7.16
CA MET A 189 -34.76 13.72 -8.54
C MET A 189 -35.45 12.57 -9.30
N ASP A 190 -34.97 11.33 -9.14
CA ASP A 190 -35.55 10.13 -9.75
C ASP A 190 -36.95 9.80 -9.24
N LEU A 191 -37.24 10.14 -7.99
CA LEU A 191 -38.54 9.96 -7.33
C LEU A 191 -39.47 11.18 -7.46
N GLY A 192 -39.14 12.13 -8.35
CA GLY A 192 -40.01 13.25 -8.73
C GLY A 192 -39.96 14.48 -7.82
N ASN A 193 -38.91 14.63 -7.01
CA ASN A 193 -38.68 15.87 -6.26
C ASN A 193 -38.11 16.96 -7.20
N GLU A 194 -39.01 17.66 -7.89
CA GLU A 194 -38.66 18.76 -8.81
C GLU A 194 -37.99 19.95 -8.12
N GLU A 195 -38.15 20.16 -6.80
CA GLU A 195 -37.49 21.25 -6.09
C GLU A 195 -35.97 21.04 -6.04
N VAL A 196 -35.52 19.79 -5.86
CA VAL A 196 -34.10 19.41 -5.89
C VAL A 196 -33.51 19.64 -7.29
N PHE A 197 -34.20 19.16 -8.34
CA PHE A 197 -33.76 19.38 -9.72
C PHE A 197 -33.70 20.89 -10.05
N LYS A 198 -34.73 21.63 -9.64
CA LYS A 198 -34.85 23.06 -9.90
C LYS A 198 -33.77 23.88 -9.20
N LEU A 199 -33.40 23.50 -7.98
CA LEU A 199 -32.27 24.10 -7.25
C LEU A 199 -30.95 23.89 -8.00
N CYS A 200 -30.66 22.67 -8.44
CA CYS A 200 -29.47 22.37 -9.24
C CYS A 200 -29.46 23.17 -10.56
N GLU A 201 -30.60 23.32 -11.22
CA GLU A 201 -30.77 24.16 -12.41
C GLU A 201 -30.45 25.64 -12.12
N ASP A 202 -31.04 26.18 -11.05
CA ASP A 202 -30.87 27.59 -10.70
C ASP A 202 -29.47 27.91 -10.15
N ILE A 203 -28.77 26.95 -9.54
CA ILE A 203 -27.34 27.06 -9.22
C ILE A 203 -26.48 27.09 -10.50
N ILE A 204 -26.71 26.17 -11.44
CA ILE A 204 -25.91 26.08 -12.68
C ILE A 204 -26.09 27.33 -13.58
N TYR A 205 -27.27 27.93 -13.62
CA TYR A 205 -27.48 29.22 -14.30
C TYR A 205 -27.18 30.45 -13.44
N ASN A 206 -26.61 30.28 -12.23
CA ASN A 206 -26.28 31.38 -11.30
C ASN A 206 -27.47 32.33 -11.02
N LYS A 207 -28.64 31.72 -10.76
CA LYS A 207 -29.87 32.39 -10.32
C LYS A 207 -30.10 32.24 -8.82
N ASP A 208 -29.65 31.14 -8.21
CA ASP A 208 -29.62 31.03 -6.75
C ASP A 208 -28.53 31.97 -6.19
N PRO A 209 -28.83 32.83 -5.20
CA PRO A 209 -27.86 33.81 -4.70
C PRO A 209 -26.72 33.17 -3.89
N ASP A 210 -26.99 32.04 -3.23
CA ASP A 210 -26.12 31.44 -2.23
C ASP A 210 -25.37 30.24 -2.78
N GLY A 211 -26.05 29.32 -3.47
CA GLY A 211 -25.46 28.09 -3.99
C GLY A 211 -24.39 28.33 -5.06
N LYS A 212 -23.45 27.39 -5.17
CA LYS A 212 -22.41 27.35 -6.20
C LYS A 212 -22.28 25.93 -6.74
N ILE A 213 -21.72 25.81 -7.94
CA ILE A 213 -21.50 24.51 -8.60
C ILE A 213 -20.46 23.72 -7.80
N SER A 214 -20.77 22.47 -7.46
CA SER A 214 -19.92 21.53 -6.75
C SER A 214 -19.80 20.20 -7.49
N ASP A 215 -18.84 19.35 -7.09
CA ASP A 215 -18.74 17.97 -7.58
C ASP A 215 -19.97 17.14 -7.19
N GLY A 216 -20.53 17.32 -5.98
CA GLY A 216 -21.74 16.64 -5.55
C GLY A 216 -22.98 16.96 -6.41
N ILE A 217 -23.17 18.23 -6.82
CA ILE A 217 -24.24 18.61 -7.74
C ILE A 217 -24.06 17.96 -9.11
N ILE A 218 -22.84 17.97 -9.65
CA ILE A 218 -22.51 17.37 -10.94
C ILE A 218 -22.75 15.85 -10.90
N ARG A 219 -22.30 15.17 -9.85
CA ARG A 219 -22.55 13.74 -9.63
C ARG A 219 -24.04 13.44 -9.49
N ALA A 220 -24.79 14.20 -8.70
CA ALA A 220 -26.22 13.96 -8.50
C ALA A 220 -27.01 14.04 -9.82
N LEU A 221 -26.70 15.04 -10.67
CA LEU A 221 -27.33 15.19 -11.99
C LEU A 221 -26.97 14.03 -12.93
N LEU A 222 -25.69 13.65 -13.02
CA LEU A 222 -25.22 12.54 -13.85
C LEU A 222 -25.66 11.16 -13.34
N LEU A 223 -25.91 11.02 -12.05
CA LEU A 223 -26.35 9.77 -11.43
C LEU A 223 -27.86 9.56 -11.55
N SER A 224 -28.65 10.63 -11.65
CA SER A 224 -30.10 10.54 -11.88
C SER A 224 -30.44 9.88 -13.23
N GLU A 225 -31.57 9.20 -13.33
CA GLU A 225 -32.11 8.59 -14.57
C GLU A 225 -32.91 9.61 -15.41
N ARG A 226 -32.48 10.87 -15.40
CA ARG A 226 -33.18 12.03 -15.98
C ARG A 226 -32.40 12.67 -17.13
N GLU A 227 -32.95 12.60 -18.34
CA GLU A 227 -32.31 13.20 -19.53
C GLU A 227 -32.16 14.73 -19.42
N ASP A 228 -33.10 15.42 -18.77
CA ASP A 228 -33.02 16.87 -18.56
C ASP A 228 -31.92 17.28 -17.58
N ALA A 229 -31.57 16.41 -16.62
CA ALA A 229 -30.38 16.57 -15.76
C ALA A 229 -29.08 16.38 -16.56
N TRP A 230 -29.01 15.41 -17.46
CA TRP A 230 -27.84 15.21 -18.31
C TRP A 230 -27.66 16.37 -19.30
N GLN A 231 -28.76 16.90 -19.87
CA GLN A 231 -28.76 18.10 -20.72
C GLN A 231 -28.30 19.36 -19.96
N LEU A 232 -28.53 19.44 -18.65
CA LEU A 232 -28.03 20.54 -17.83
C LEU A 232 -26.50 20.44 -17.64
N VAL A 233 -25.97 19.24 -17.42
CA VAL A 233 -24.52 19.00 -17.33
C VAL A 233 -23.82 19.13 -18.69
N GLU A 234 -24.48 18.79 -19.80
CA GLU A 234 -24.01 19.12 -21.15
C GLU A 234 -23.82 20.62 -21.33
N LYS A 235 -24.84 21.43 -21.01
CA LYS A 235 -24.78 22.89 -21.14
C LYS A 235 -23.63 23.45 -20.30
N LEU A 236 -23.47 22.95 -19.07
CA LEU A 236 -22.36 23.28 -18.19
C LEU A 236 -21.00 22.94 -18.84
N LEU A 237 -20.81 21.70 -19.30
CA LEU A 237 -19.58 21.24 -19.96
C LEU A 237 -19.22 22.08 -21.20
N LEU A 238 -20.20 22.37 -22.06
CA LEU A 238 -19.99 23.16 -23.28
C LEU A 238 -19.71 24.65 -22.96
N SER A 239 -20.28 25.17 -21.87
CA SER A 239 -20.02 26.54 -21.39
C SER A 239 -18.64 26.72 -20.73
N ALA A 240 -17.96 25.64 -20.33
CA ALA A 240 -16.73 25.70 -19.53
C ALA A 240 -15.58 26.49 -20.19
N GLN A 241 -15.58 26.71 -21.50
CA GLN A 241 -14.61 27.51 -22.28
C GLN A 241 -13.13 27.33 -21.88
N ARG A 242 -12.58 28.15 -20.99
CA ARG A 242 -11.16 28.07 -20.52
C ARG A 242 -10.98 27.38 -19.15
N GLN A 243 -12.06 26.99 -18.48
CA GLN A 243 -12.04 26.33 -17.18
C GLN A 243 -11.72 24.82 -17.34
N GLU A 244 -10.44 24.45 -17.35
CA GLU A 244 -10.04 23.04 -17.42
C GLU A 244 -10.49 22.25 -16.19
N GLY A 245 -10.44 22.85 -14.99
CA GLY A 245 -10.94 22.23 -13.76
C GLY A 245 -12.40 21.79 -13.84
N LEU A 246 -13.29 22.65 -14.34
CA LEU A 246 -14.71 22.31 -14.53
C LEU A 246 -14.91 21.17 -15.54
N ARG A 247 -14.16 21.16 -16.66
CA ARG A 247 -14.18 20.03 -17.60
C ARG A 247 -13.73 18.74 -16.92
N GLN A 248 -12.64 18.80 -16.15
CA GLN A 248 -12.12 17.66 -15.43
C GLN A 248 -13.15 17.13 -14.43
N THR A 249 -13.75 17.96 -13.57
CA THR A 249 -14.80 17.55 -12.62
C THR A 249 -15.97 16.84 -13.32
N VAL A 250 -16.47 17.38 -14.44
CA VAL A 250 -17.57 16.74 -15.19
C VAL A 250 -17.15 15.38 -15.78
N LEU A 251 -15.95 15.29 -16.38
CA LEU A 251 -15.50 14.08 -17.05
C LEU A 251 -15.05 12.98 -16.06
N GLU A 252 -14.48 13.35 -14.91
CA GLU A 252 -14.11 12.46 -13.79
C GLU A 252 -15.32 12.05 -12.91
N ALA A 253 -16.53 12.45 -13.29
CA ALA A 253 -17.78 11.97 -12.71
C ALA A 253 -18.50 10.93 -13.62
N LEU A 254 -18.01 10.68 -14.84
CA LEU A 254 -18.68 9.78 -15.80
C LEU A 254 -18.41 8.29 -15.58
N ASP A 255 -17.36 7.90 -14.85
CA ASP A 255 -17.15 6.50 -14.47
C ASP A 255 -18.22 5.97 -13.51
N ASP A 256 -18.64 6.82 -12.57
CA ASP A 256 -19.59 6.53 -11.50
C ASP A 256 -21.04 6.99 -11.78
N CYS A 257 -21.33 7.40 -13.02
CA CYS A 257 -22.68 7.85 -13.40
C CYS A 257 -23.61 6.70 -13.83
N CYS A 258 -24.89 7.02 -14.09
CA CYS A 258 -25.81 6.03 -14.65
C CYS A 258 -25.45 5.71 -16.11
N THR A 259 -25.81 4.52 -16.60
CA THR A 259 -25.45 4.11 -17.97
C THR A 259 -26.10 4.99 -19.06
N GLY A 260 -27.22 5.63 -18.74
CA GLY A 260 -27.87 6.64 -19.59
C GLY A 260 -26.99 7.88 -19.77
N ALA A 261 -26.59 8.52 -18.66
CA ALA A 261 -25.70 9.67 -18.64
C ALA A 261 -24.35 9.38 -19.32
N LEU A 262 -23.73 8.22 -19.08
CA LEU A 262 -22.47 7.85 -19.71
C LEU A 262 -22.58 7.86 -21.25
N LYS A 263 -23.62 7.23 -21.80
CA LYS A 263 -23.89 7.23 -23.25
C LYS A 263 -24.12 8.64 -23.78
N TYR A 264 -24.98 9.40 -23.09
CA TYR A 264 -25.33 10.77 -23.47
C TYR A 264 -24.09 11.67 -23.51
N MET A 265 -23.27 11.65 -22.45
CA MET A 265 -22.12 12.53 -22.32
C MET A 265 -20.96 12.12 -23.24
N ILE A 266 -20.74 10.83 -23.51
CA ILE A 266 -19.81 10.41 -24.58
C ILE A 266 -20.26 10.95 -25.94
N LYS A 267 -21.57 10.91 -26.25
CA LYS A 267 -22.11 11.50 -27.48
C LYS A 267 -21.82 13.00 -27.56
N VAL A 268 -22.10 13.75 -26.48
CA VAL A 268 -21.80 15.19 -26.38
C VAL A 268 -20.32 15.48 -26.63
N VAL A 269 -19.41 14.69 -26.04
CA VAL A 269 -17.95 14.82 -26.22
C VAL A 269 -17.53 14.62 -27.68
N VAL A 270 -18.08 13.60 -28.36
CA VAL A 270 -17.80 13.30 -29.77
C VAL A 270 -18.37 14.38 -30.70
N ASP A 271 -19.66 14.69 -30.58
CA ASP A 271 -20.35 15.64 -31.47
C ASP A 271 -19.75 17.06 -31.38
N ASN A 272 -19.34 17.48 -30.18
CA ASN A 272 -18.72 18.79 -29.94
C ASN A 272 -17.18 18.80 -30.06
N LYS A 273 -16.59 17.68 -30.50
CA LYS A 273 -15.14 17.51 -30.75
C LYS A 273 -14.27 17.89 -29.54
N LEU A 274 -14.70 17.50 -28.33
CA LEU A 274 -14.01 17.88 -27.09
C LEU A 274 -12.71 17.10 -26.88
N THR A 275 -12.41 16.12 -27.73
CA THR A 275 -11.18 15.31 -27.78
C THR A 275 -9.86 16.08 -27.85
N ARG A 276 -9.91 17.36 -28.24
CA ARG A 276 -8.80 18.32 -28.19
C ARG A 276 -8.35 18.73 -26.77
N PHE A 277 -9.12 18.39 -25.73
CA PHE A 277 -8.80 18.73 -24.33
C PHE A 277 -8.16 17.55 -23.60
N SER A 278 -7.10 17.81 -22.83
CA SER A 278 -6.37 16.82 -22.02
C SER A 278 -7.26 16.08 -21.02
N SER A 279 -8.23 16.77 -20.43
CA SER A 279 -9.21 16.17 -19.52
C SER A 279 -10.01 15.03 -20.15
N VAL A 280 -10.27 15.05 -21.47
CA VAL A 280 -10.99 13.97 -22.16
C VAL A 280 -10.13 12.72 -22.32
N VAL A 281 -8.83 12.88 -22.59
CA VAL A 281 -7.88 11.76 -22.70
C VAL A 281 -7.77 11.08 -21.33
N ARG A 282 -7.40 11.86 -20.30
CA ARG A 282 -7.28 11.38 -18.91
C ARG A 282 -8.55 10.71 -18.38
N ALA A 283 -9.73 11.24 -18.71
CA ALA A 283 -10.97 10.63 -18.25
C ALA A 283 -11.21 9.27 -18.92
N LEU A 284 -11.03 9.16 -20.24
CA LEU A 284 -11.12 7.89 -20.95
C LEU A 284 -10.07 6.87 -20.47
N ASP A 285 -8.85 7.32 -20.18
CA ASP A 285 -7.78 6.51 -19.58
C ASP A 285 -8.23 5.86 -18.25
N VAL A 286 -8.84 6.66 -17.36
CA VAL A 286 -9.43 6.16 -16.11
C VAL A 286 -10.62 5.23 -16.37
N TRP A 287 -11.59 5.62 -17.19
CA TRP A 287 -12.81 4.82 -17.39
C TRP A 287 -12.51 3.43 -17.96
N ALA A 288 -11.54 3.34 -18.88
CA ALA A 288 -11.31 2.17 -19.73
C ALA A 288 -9.97 1.45 -19.51
N GLY A 289 -9.11 1.92 -18.60
CA GLY A 289 -7.81 1.29 -18.34
C GLY A 289 -6.84 1.48 -19.50
N ILE A 290 -6.85 2.68 -20.08
CA ILE A 290 -5.96 3.03 -21.19
C ILE A 290 -4.81 3.83 -20.59
N GLY A 291 -3.57 3.48 -20.97
CA GLY A 291 -2.35 4.05 -20.39
C GLY A 291 -1.74 5.16 -21.25
N TRP A 292 -2.55 6.06 -21.83
CA TRP A 292 -2.02 7.05 -22.77
C TRP A 292 -1.30 8.21 -22.06
N GLU A 293 0.03 8.25 -22.14
CA GLU A 293 0.81 9.44 -21.76
C GLU A 293 0.55 10.62 -22.71
N SER A 294 0.46 10.33 -24.03
CA SER A 294 0.13 11.28 -25.08
C SER A 294 -0.28 10.53 -26.34
N GLU A 295 -1.53 10.70 -26.77
CA GLU A 295 -2.07 10.06 -27.97
C GLU A 295 -2.74 11.09 -28.91
N LYS A 296 -2.77 10.77 -30.20
CA LYS A 296 -3.40 11.59 -31.23
C LYS A 296 -4.91 11.68 -31.02
N GLU A 297 -5.44 12.90 -31.13
CA GLU A 297 -6.87 13.19 -31.05
C GLU A 297 -7.74 12.25 -31.92
N SER A 298 -7.26 11.88 -33.10
CA SER A 298 -7.93 10.93 -34.00
C SER A 298 -8.15 9.53 -33.42
N ALA A 299 -7.22 9.04 -32.59
CA ALA A 299 -7.33 7.74 -31.93
C ALA A 299 -8.27 7.82 -30.72
N VAL A 300 -8.15 8.86 -29.90
CA VAL A 300 -9.06 9.16 -28.78
C VAL A 300 -10.51 9.26 -29.27
N ASN A 301 -10.76 10.02 -30.34
CA ASN A 301 -12.08 10.14 -30.95
C ASN A 301 -12.60 8.80 -31.50
N ARG A 302 -11.73 7.98 -32.13
CA ARG A 302 -12.11 6.63 -32.59
C ARG A 302 -12.54 5.73 -31.42
N PHE A 303 -11.86 5.81 -30.28
CA PHE A 303 -12.21 5.02 -29.09
C PHE A 303 -13.56 5.48 -28.49
N LEU A 304 -13.79 6.79 -28.38
CA LEU A 304 -15.07 7.33 -27.90
C LEU A 304 -16.25 7.03 -28.85
N GLN A 305 -16.01 7.04 -30.17
CA GLN A 305 -17.02 6.62 -31.14
C GLN A 305 -17.39 5.14 -30.95
N LYS A 306 -16.41 4.26 -30.76
CA LYS A 306 -16.64 2.83 -30.48
C LYS A 306 -17.32 2.61 -29.12
N ALA A 307 -16.91 3.36 -28.09
CA ALA A 307 -17.58 3.39 -26.79
C ALA A 307 -19.07 3.71 -26.94
N HIS A 308 -19.40 4.80 -27.63
CA HIS A 308 -20.78 5.19 -27.89
C HIS A 308 -21.53 4.12 -28.69
N THR A 309 -20.92 3.54 -29.73
CA THR A 309 -21.53 2.49 -30.55
C THR A 309 -21.91 1.26 -29.74
N TYR A 310 -20.97 0.68 -28.97
CA TYR A 310 -21.20 -0.57 -28.24
C TYR A 310 -22.05 -0.40 -26.97
N LEU A 311 -22.05 0.79 -26.36
CA LEU A 311 -23.02 1.10 -25.30
C LEU A 311 -24.42 1.38 -25.87
N SER A 312 -24.54 1.96 -27.06
CA SER A 312 -25.84 2.25 -27.68
C SER A 312 -26.50 1.00 -28.26
N ASP A 313 -25.71 0.07 -28.82
CA ASP A 313 -26.16 -1.21 -29.34
C ASP A 313 -25.22 -2.36 -28.90
N PRO A 314 -25.45 -2.95 -27.71
CA PRO A 314 -24.68 -4.08 -27.22
C PRO A 314 -24.78 -5.33 -28.10
N SER A 315 -25.76 -5.43 -29.02
CA SER A 315 -25.88 -6.57 -29.93
C SER A 315 -24.72 -6.65 -30.95
N LEU A 316 -23.97 -5.55 -31.11
CA LEU A 316 -22.77 -5.48 -31.95
C LEU A 316 -21.51 -6.03 -31.27
N ILE A 317 -21.50 -6.19 -29.94
CA ILE A 317 -20.32 -6.64 -29.18
C ILE A 317 -19.80 -8.02 -29.67
N PRO A 318 -20.63 -9.07 -29.89
CA PRO A 318 -20.16 -10.36 -30.40
C PRO A 318 -19.44 -10.29 -31.76
N ALA A 319 -19.78 -9.30 -32.59
CA ALA A 319 -19.08 -9.05 -33.85
C ALA A 319 -17.78 -8.25 -33.63
N ALA A 320 -17.78 -7.30 -32.69
CA ALA A 320 -16.62 -6.51 -32.31
C ALA A 320 -15.46 -7.37 -31.78
N ILE A 321 -15.76 -8.36 -30.94
CA ILE A 321 -14.79 -9.34 -30.41
C ILE A 321 -14.08 -10.12 -31.54
N LYS A 322 -14.76 -10.31 -32.67
CA LYS A 322 -14.26 -11.04 -33.84
C LYS A 322 -13.58 -10.14 -34.88
N SER A 323 -13.61 -8.82 -34.68
CA SER A 323 -12.98 -7.83 -35.57
C SER A 323 -11.46 -8.02 -35.63
N ASP A 324 -10.85 -7.53 -36.70
CA ASP A 324 -9.38 -7.40 -36.83
C ASP A 324 -8.89 -6.00 -36.42
N ASP A 325 -9.78 -5.01 -36.22
CA ASP A 325 -9.44 -3.77 -35.54
C ASP A 325 -9.47 -4.02 -34.03
N PHE A 326 -8.29 -4.10 -33.41
CA PHE A 326 -8.14 -4.30 -31.97
C PHE A 326 -8.94 -3.29 -31.12
N SER A 327 -9.18 -2.07 -31.62
CA SER A 327 -9.99 -1.10 -30.89
C SER A 327 -11.50 -1.41 -30.88
N ASP A 328 -12.02 -2.23 -31.80
CA ASP A 328 -13.37 -2.81 -31.66
C ASP A 328 -13.39 -3.84 -30.53
N ILE A 329 -12.39 -4.72 -30.49
CA ILE A 329 -12.29 -5.77 -29.45
C ILE A 329 -12.23 -5.13 -28.06
N TYR A 330 -11.30 -4.18 -27.86
CA TYR A 330 -11.10 -3.55 -26.56
C TYR A 330 -12.32 -2.73 -26.11
N MET A 331 -12.91 -1.92 -27.01
CA MET A 331 -14.08 -1.12 -26.64
C MET A 331 -15.37 -1.93 -26.56
N GLY A 332 -15.46 -3.07 -27.26
CA GLY A 332 -16.54 -4.05 -27.08
C GLY A 332 -16.46 -4.76 -25.72
N LEU A 333 -15.26 -5.19 -25.30
CA LEU A 333 -15.02 -5.72 -23.94
C LEU A 333 -15.32 -4.66 -22.88
N TRP A 334 -14.85 -3.43 -23.06
CA TRP A 334 -15.12 -2.33 -22.13
C TRP A 334 -16.62 -2.05 -22.01
N ALA A 335 -17.34 -1.92 -23.13
CA ALA A 335 -18.78 -1.71 -23.11
C ALA A 335 -19.53 -2.88 -22.46
N GLN A 336 -19.08 -4.12 -22.68
CA GLN A 336 -19.64 -5.29 -21.98
C GLN A 336 -19.41 -5.19 -20.47
N GLY A 337 -18.21 -4.79 -20.02
CA GLY A 337 -17.88 -4.62 -18.61
C GLY A 337 -18.54 -3.41 -17.93
N VAL A 338 -18.87 -2.37 -18.70
CA VAL A 338 -19.71 -1.25 -18.25
C VAL A 338 -21.12 -1.72 -17.88
N TYR A 339 -21.64 -2.78 -18.51
CA TYR A 339 -22.92 -3.40 -18.15
C TYR A 339 -22.78 -4.48 -17.07
N ASP A 340 -21.96 -5.50 -17.33
CA ASP A 340 -21.66 -6.59 -16.40
C ASP A 340 -20.31 -7.22 -16.78
N VAL A 341 -19.30 -6.99 -15.94
CA VAL A 341 -17.93 -7.49 -16.12
C VAL A 341 -17.88 -9.02 -16.17
N GLU A 342 -18.82 -9.73 -15.54
CA GLU A 342 -18.90 -11.19 -15.60
C GLU A 342 -19.09 -11.70 -17.04
N GLN A 343 -19.92 -10.99 -17.81
CA GLN A 343 -20.27 -11.38 -19.19
C GLN A 343 -19.11 -11.14 -20.18
N THR A 344 -18.00 -10.55 -19.73
CA THR A 344 -16.77 -10.50 -20.53
C THR A 344 -16.07 -11.87 -20.60
N LEU A 345 -16.27 -12.75 -19.60
CA LEU A 345 -15.52 -14.01 -19.46
C LEU A 345 -15.58 -14.92 -20.70
N PRO A 346 -16.74 -15.16 -21.36
CA PRO A 346 -16.79 -16.00 -22.56
C PRO A 346 -15.96 -15.41 -23.70
N TYR A 347 -16.01 -14.09 -23.91
CA TYR A 347 -15.24 -13.39 -24.93
C TYR A 347 -13.73 -13.38 -24.61
N LEU A 348 -13.35 -13.17 -23.34
CA LEU A 348 -11.96 -13.24 -22.91
C LEU A 348 -11.37 -14.65 -23.10
N LEU A 349 -12.16 -15.71 -22.85
CA LEU A 349 -11.73 -17.10 -23.08
C LEU A 349 -11.72 -17.52 -24.56
N GLU A 350 -12.52 -16.88 -25.42
CA GLU A 350 -12.43 -16.99 -26.88
C GLU A 350 -11.14 -16.30 -27.38
N LEU A 351 -10.94 -15.03 -27.01
CA LEU A 351 -9.77 -14.23 -27.37
C LEU A 351 -8.45 -14.83 -26.86
N ALA A 352 -8.41 -15.39 -25.65
CA ALA A 352 -7.24 -16.05 -25.08
C ALA A 352 -6.82 -17.34 -25.82
N LYS A 353 -7.63 -17.82 -26.78
CA LYS A 353 -7.36 -18.99 -27.63
C LYS A 353 -7.29 -18.63 -29.12
N ASP A 354 -7.38 -17.34 -29.46
CA ASP A 354 -7.34 -16.88 -30.84
C ASP A 354 -5.94 -17.11 -31.47
N PRO A 355 -5.83 -17.46 -32.77
CA PRO A 355 -4.56 -17.60 -33.46
C PRO A 355 -3.65 -16.36 -33.39
N SER A 356 -4.22 -15.15 -33.31
CA SER A 356 -3.50 -13.89 -33.14
C SER A 356 -3.03 -13.71 -31.70
N PHE A 357 -1.72 -13.71 -31.48
CA PHE A 357 -1.15 -13.42 -30.15
C PHE A 357 -1.54 -12.03 -29.64
N GLN A 358 -1.80 -11.06 -30.54
CA GLN A 358 -2.29 -9.74 -30.16
C GLN A 358 -3.68 -9.80 -29.52
N LYS A 359 -4.61 -10.60 -30.08
CA LYS A 359 -5.94 -10.81 -29.48
C LYS A 359 -5.82 -11.53 -28.12
N ARG A 360 -4.87 -12.47 -27.99
CA ARG A 360 -4.54 -13.10 -26.69
C ARG A 360 -3.95 -12.10 -25.69
N CYS A 361 -3.08 -11.18 -26.11
CA CYS A 361 -2.56 -10.09 -25.26
C CYS A 361 -3.68 -9.14 -24.80
N ILE A 362 -4.67 -8.83 -25.64
CA ILE A 362 -5.84 -8.00 -25.25
C ILE A 362 -6.63 -8.69 -24.14
N ALA A 363 -6.84 -10.01 -24.22
CA ALA A 363 -7.54 -10.75 -23.17
C ALA A 363 -6.80 -10.69 -21.82
N GLN A 364 -5.46 -10.81 -21.82
CA GLN A 364 -4.66 -10.72 -20.59
C GLN A 364 -4.62 -9.29 -20.04
N GLN A 365 -4.44 -8.26 -20.87
CA GLN A 365 -4.47 -6.87 -20.40
C GLN A 365 -5.84 -6.49 -19.83
N PHE A 366 -6.92 -6.79 -20.57
CA PHE A 366 -8.25 -6.34 -20.16
C PHE A 366 -8.67 -6.93 -18.82
N VAL A 367 -8.31 -8.18 -18.53
CA VAL A 367 -8.68 -8.81 -17.27
C VAL A 367 -7.95 -8.21 -16.06
N ASP A 368 -6.73 -7.72 -16.25
CA ASP A 368 -5.96 -6.97 -15.25
C ASP A 368 -6.73 -5.72 -14.79
N GLU A 369 -7.20 -4.93 -15.77
CA GLU A 369 -8.00 -3.72 -15.54
C GLU A 369 -9.29 -3.98 -14.76
N THR A 370 -9.82 -5.20 -14.73
CA THR A 370 -11.05 -5.51 -13.99
C THR A 370 -10.87 -5.52 -12.46
N ASN A 371 -9.65 -5.72 -11.95
CA ASN A 371 -9.41 -6.06 -10.55
C ASN A 371 -10.43 -7.11 -10.02
N TYR A 372 -10.62 -8.19 -10.79
CA TYR A 372 -11.51 -9.28 -10.44
C TYR A 372 -10.79 -10.62 -10.54
N HIS A 373 -10.22 -11.05 -9.41
CA HIS A 373 -9.42 -12.28 -9.29
C HIS A 373 -10.06 -13.53 -9.93
N ALA A 374 -11.39 -13.69 -9.89
CA ALA A 374 -12.06 -14.82 -10.54
C ALA A 374 -11.86 -14.83 -12.07
N LEU A 375 -11.93 -13.66 -12.72
CA LEU A 375 -11.61 -13.50 -14.14
C LEU A 375 -10.10 -13.62 -14.36
N SER A 376 -9.28 -12.95 -13.54
CA SER A 376 -7.80 -12.97 -13.63
C SER A 376 -7.25 -14.39 -13.59
N MET A 377 -7.74 -15.24 -12.68
CA MET A 377 -7.37 -16.65 -12.60
C MET A 377 -7.88 -17.47 -13.80
N ALA A 378 -9.09 -17.20 -14.30
CA ALA A 378 -9.67 -17.94 -15.42
C ALA A 378 -8.93 -17.67 -16.75
N VAL A 379 -8.54 -16.41 -16.99
CA VAL A 379 -7.89 -15.96 -18.24
C VAL A 379 -6.36 -16.08 -18.14
N GLY A 380 -5.78 -15.70 -17.00
CA GLY A 380 -4.33 -15.79 -16.72
C GLY A 380 -3.81 -17.23 -16.79
N ARG A 381 -4.56 -18.22 -16.26
CA ARG A 381 -4.17 -19.64 -16.36
C ARG A 381 -4.09 -20.16 -17.79
N VAL A 382 -4.79 -19.55 -18.76
CA VAL A 382 -4.62 -19.87 -20.19
C VAL A 382 -3.34 -19.20 -20.72
N GLY A 383 -3.09 -17.94 -20.36
CA GLY A 383 -1.95 -17.17 -20.85
C GLY A 383 -0.58 -17.64 -20.36
N ILE A 384 -0.47 -18.21 -19.15
CA ILE A 384 0.79 -18.81 -18.66
C ILE A 384 1.23 -20.04 -19.47
N GLU A 385 0.30 -20.70 -20.18
CA GLU A 385 0.58 -21.84 -21.05
C GLU A 385 0.89 -21.43 -22.51
N ASP A 386 0.77 -20.14 -22.85
CA ASP A 386 0.99 -19.61 -24.20
C ASP A 386 2.44 -19.79 -24.70
N GLU A 387 2.62 -19.90 -26.01
CA GLU A 387 3.96 -19.95 -26.65
C GLU A 387 4.59 -18.56 -26.79
N HIS A 388 3.78 -17.50 -26.87
CA HIS A 388 4.25 -16.14 -27.12
C HIS A 388 4.56 -15.41 -25.81
N LEU A 389 5.84 -15.10 -25.57
CA LEU A 389 6.32 -14.57 -24.29
C LEU A 389 5.65 -13.27 -23.82
N MET A 390 5.04 -12.48 -24.71
CA MET A 390 4.26 -11.30 -24.32
C MET A 390 2.90 -11.65 -23.68
N VAL A 391 2.25 -12.72 -24.15
CA VAL A 391 1.02 -13.23 -23.53
C VAL A 391 1.36 -13.80 -22.16
N VAL A 392 2.47 -14.56 -22.09
CA VAL A 392 2.99 -15.11 -20.83
C VAL A 392 3.35 -14.00 -19.83
N SER A 393 4.01 -12.91 -20.26
CA SER A 393 4.39 -11.83 -19.34
C SER A 393 3.18 -11.09 -18.76
N LEU A 394 2.17 -10.80 -19.59
CA LEU A 394 0.92 -10.19 -19.13
C LEU A 394 0.17 -11.13 -18.17
N ALA A 395 0.01 -12.39 -18.56
CA ALA A 395 -0.66 -13.39 -17.73
C ALA A 395 0.01 -13.62 -16.37
N VAL A 396 1.34 -13.51 -16.29
CA VAL A 396 2.06 -13.63 -15.01
C VAL A 396 1.83 -12.41 -14.13
N SER A 397 1.89 -11.19 -14.69
CA SER A 397 1.58 -9.96 -13.93
C SER A 397 0.17 -10.01 -13.32
N THR A 398 -0.83 -10.39 -14.11
CA THR A 398 -2.23 -10.55 -13.69
C THR A 398 -2.46 -11.62 -12.61
N LEU A 399 -1.54 -12.57 -12.46
CA LEU A 399 -1.62 -13.63 -11.45
C LEU A 399 -0.76 -13.35 -10.21
N GLU A 400 0.21 -12.44 -10.28
CA GLU A 400 1.22 -12.25 -9.23
C GLU A 400 0.63 -11.78 -7.90
N GLU A 401 -0.18 -10.71 -7.92
CA GLU A 401 -0.86 -10.17 -6.73
C GLU A 401 -1.87 -11.16 -6.13
N PRO A 402 -2.82 -11.76 -6.89
CA PRO A 402 -3.71 -12.80 -6.35
C PRO A 402 -2.94 -13.97 -5.70
N ILE A 403 -1.88 -14.48 -6.34
CA ILE A 403 -1.08 -15.58 -5.79
C ILE A 403 -0.34 -15.15 -4.52
N ALA A 404 0.14 -13.90 -4.43
CA ALA A 404 0.82 -13.38 -3.25
C ALA A 404 -0.12 -13.20 -2.06
N ASP A 405 -1.35 -12.72 -2.29
CA ASP A 405 -2.37 -12.49 -1.26
C ASP A 405 -2.85 -13.77 -0.59
N ASN A 406 -3.13 -14.82 -1.38
CA ASN A 406 -3.67 -16.08 -0.84
C ASN A 406 -3.10 -17.33 -1.53
N PRO A 407 -1.79 -17.61 -1.37
CA PRO A 407 -1.13 -18.71 -2.06
C PRO A 407 -1.68 -20.09 -1.67
N GLY A 408 -2.15 -20.24 -0.42
CA GLY A 408 -2.76 -21.48 0.07
C GLY A 408 -4.08 -21.80 -0.64
N HIS A 409 -4.95 -20.80 -0.82
CA HIS A 409 -6.21 -20.95 -1.57
C HIS A 409 -5.94 -21.35 -3.02
N TYR A 410 -5.10 -20.60 -3.73
CA TYR A 410 -4.85 -20.85 -5.15
C TYR A 410 -4.07 -22.15 -5.41
N ASN A 411 -3.16 -22.55 -4.52
CA ASN A 411 -2.54 -23.89 -4.61
C ASN A 411 -3.53 -25.03 -4.35
N THR A 412 -4.56 -24.81 -3.52
CA THR A 412 -5.61 -25.81 -3.27
C THR A 412 -6.56 -25.92 -4.47
N GLN A 413 -6.95 -24.79 -5.05
CA GLN A 413 -7.84 -24.76 -6.22
C GLN A 413 -7.13 -25.20 -7.52
N PHE A 414 -5.83 -24.89 -7.64
CA PHE A 414 -4.99 -25.13 -8.81
C PHE A 414 -3.65 -25.75 -8.39
N PRO A 415 -3.62 -27.04 -7.99
CA PRO A 415 -2.41 -27.70 -7.50
C PRO A 415 -1.29 -27.79 -8.56
N ASP A 416 -1.65 -27.66 -9.84
CA ASP A 416 -0.76 -27.64 -11.01
C ASP A 416 -0.08 -26.28 -11.26
N LEU A 417 -0.44 -25.23 -10.53
CA LEU A 417 -0.02 -23.85 -10.82
C LEU A 417 1.49 -23.64 -10.70
N PHE A 418 2.12 -24.18 -9.66
CA PHE A 418 3.58 -24.10 -9.48
C PHE A 418 4.33 -24.80 -10.62
N ASP A 419 3.88 -25.98 -11.03
CA ASP A 419 4.49 -26.76 -12.10
C ASP A 419 4.31 -26.10 -13.47
N LYS A 420 3.16 -25.45 -13.69
CA LYS A 420 2.90 -24.66 -14.92
C LYS A 420 3.79 -23.43 -15.01
N LEU A 421 3.98 -22.69 -13.92
CA LEU A 421 4.93 -21.58 -13.87
C LEU A 421 6.37 -22.07 -14.09
N ASN A 422 6.77 -23.17 -13.46
CA ASN A 422 8.07 -23.81 -13.72
C ASN A 422 8.23 -24.23 -15.19
N ASN A 423 7.18 -24.77 -15.82
CA ASN A 423 7.24 -25.18 -17.22
C ASN A 423 7.55 -24.01 -18.17
N ILE A 424 7.16 -22.76 -17.83
CA ILE A 424 7.60 -21.56 -18.55
C ILE A 424 9.13 -21.44 -18.53
N LEU A 425 9.75 -21.62 -17.35
CA LEU A 425 11.21 -21.54 -17.18
C LEU A 425 11.93 -22.68 -17.92
N VAL A 426 11.34 -23.88 -17.97
CA VAL A 426 11.91 -25.03 -18.69
C VAL A 426 11.86 -24.83 -20.21
N ARG A 427 10.72 -24.35 -20.75
CA ARG A 427 10.53 -24.16 -22.21
C ARG A 427 11.12 -22.87 -22.76
N THR A 428 11.51 -21.92 -21.90
CA THR A 428 11.98 -20.57 -22.32
C THR A 428 13.46 -20.37 -22.01
N PRO A 429 14.37 -20.48 -23.02
CA PRO A 429 15.80 -20.26 -22.82
C PRO A 429 16.19 -18.77 -22.71
N VAL A 430 15.30 -17.85 -23.07
CA VAL A 430 15.52 -16.40 -23.03
C VAL A 430 15.40 -15.89 -21.59
N LYS A 431 16.35 -15.08 -21.12
CA LYS A 431 16.30 -14.49 -19.77
C LYS A 431 15.31 -13.33 -19.67
N GLU A 432 15.33 -12.43 -20.65
CA GLU A 432 14.46 -11.25 -20.74
C GLU A 432 14.11 -10.97 -22.20
N LYS A 433 12.88 -10.51 -22.46
CA LYS A 433 12.46 -9.96 -23.75
C LYS A 433 11.41 -8.87 -23.55
N THR A 434 11.77 -7.65 -23.93
CA THR A 434 10.85 -6.50 -23.97
C THR A 434 10.02 -6.49 -25.25
N PHE A 435 8.77 -6.08 -25.10
CA PHE A 435 7.81 -5.79 -26.17
C PHE A 435 7.32 -4.36 -25.98
N ASP A 436 7.41 -3.53 -27.02
CA ASP A 436 7.00 -2.13 -26.98
C ASP A 436 5.78 -1.94 -27.89
N LYS A 437 4.72 -1.32 -27.34
CA LYS A 437 3.56 -0.78 -28.07
C LYS A 437 2.78 -1.80 -28.91
N LEU A 438 2.45 -2.95 -28.33
CA LEU A 438 1.74 -4.04 -29.00
C LEU A 438 0.61 -4.65 -28.14
N PRO A 439 -0.59 -4.87 -28.69
CA PRO A 439 -1.12 -4.30 -29.94
C PRO A 439 -1.34 -2.79 -29.91
N PHE A 440 -1.28 -2.17 -28.73
CA PHE A 440 -1.63 -0.77 -28.53
C PHE A 440 -0.46 0.09 -28.06
N THR A 441 -0.56 1.41 -28.27
CA THR A 441 0.49 2.40 -27.96
C THR A 441 0.84 2.54 -26.47
N TRP A 442 -0.04 2.09 -25.57
CA TRP A 442 0.22 2.03 -24.13
C TRP A 442 0.66 0.64 -23.63
N MET A 443 0.60 -0.39 -24.49
CA MET A 443 0.93 -1.76 -24.10
C MET A 443 2.40 -2.08 -24.36
N SER A 444 3.24 -1.80 -23.37
CA SER A 444 4.65 -2.21 -23.34
C SER A 444 4.91 -3.06 -22.09
N ASN A 445 5.47 -4.25 -22.26
CA ASN A 445 5.75 -5.20 -21.17
C ASN A 445 7.04 -5.99 -21.45
N SER A 446 7.70 -6.53 -20.42
CA SER A 446 8.88 -7.37 -20.56
C SER A 446 8.67 -8.73 -19.92
N TYR A 447 8.80 -9.79 -20.72
CA TYR A 447 9.02 -11.12 -20.17
C TYR A 447 10.37 -11.14 -19.43
N ARG A 448 10.39 -11.61 -18.18
CA ARG A 448 11.59 -11.86 -17.39
C ARG A 448 11.45 -13.19 -16.66
N ARG A 449 12.50 -14.02 -16.67
CA ARG A 449 12.55 -15.24 -15.83
C ARG A 449 12.36 -14.92 -14.34
N SER A 450 12.90 -13.80 -13.88
CA SER A 450 12.73 -13.31 -12.50
C SER A 450 11.27 -13.07 -12.13
N SER A 451 10.43 -12.52 -13.01
CA SER A 451 8.99 -12.33 -12.74
C SER A 451 8.25 -13.66 -12.58
N ILE A 452 8.61 -14.70 -13.35
CA ILE A 452 8.06 -16.05 -13.16
C ILE A 452 8.46 -16.59 -11.77
N LEU A 453 9.73 -16.40 -11.38
CA LEU A 453 10.25 -16.82 -10.09
C LEU A 453 9.62 -16.04 -8.93
N SER A 454 9.26 -14.77 -9.13
CA SER A 454 8.47 -13.98 -8.17
C SER A 454 7.09 -14.62 -7.95
N ALA A 455 6.33 -14.87 -9.01
CA ALA A 455 5.02 -15.52 -8.93
C ALA A 455 5.07 -16.97 -8.36
N MET A 456 6.18 -17.69 -8.56
CA MET A 456 6.40 -19.01 -7.94
C MET A 456 6.73 -18.95 -6.44
N LEU A 457 7.29 -17.84 -5.94
CA LEU A 457 7.83 -17.75 -4.58
C LEU A 457 6.79 -17.91 -3.45
N PRO A 458 5.56 -17.33 -3.54
CA PRO A 458 4.50 -17.59 -2.56
C PRO A 458 4.07 -19.06 -2.52
N LEU A 459 4.11 -19.74 -3.67
CA LEU A 459 3.65 -21.13 -3.86
C LEU A 459 4.63 -22.19 -3.34
N ILE A 460 5.78 -21.81 -2.75
CA ILE A 460 6.66 -22.77 -2.06
C ILE A 460 5.92 -23.47 -0.91
N LEU A 461 5.10 -22.74 -0.13
CA LEU A 461 4.25 -23.28 0.95
C LEU A 461 4.98 -24.25 1.92
N ASP A 462 6.24 -23.93 2.26
CA ASP A 462 7.16 -24.75 3.06
C ASP A 462 7.40 -26.20 2.53
N LEU A 463 7.12 -26.45 1.24
CA LEU A 463 7.42 -27.70 0.54
C LEU A 463 8.89 -27.72 0.07
N GLN A 464 9.66 -28.71 0.53
CA GLN A 464 11.11 -28.78 0.32
C GLN A 464 11.51 -28.98 -1.15
N ASP A 465 10.76 -29.77 -1.91
CA ASP A 465 10.98 -30.01 -3.34
C ASP A 465 10.83 -28.73 -4.16
N ARG A 466 9.81 -27.91 -3.83
CA ARG A 466 9.60 -26.59 -4.43
C ARG A 466 10.71 -25.60 -4.06
N LEU A 467 11.18 -25.64 -2.81
CA LEU A 467 12.32 -24.84 -2.35
C LEU A 467 13.62 -25.23 -3.07
N ASP A 468 13.91 -26.53 -3.20
CA ASP A 468 15.10 -27.04 -3.87
C ASP A 468 15.12 -26.66 -5.37
N LEU A 469 13.94 -26.72 -6.03
CA LEU A 469 13.79 -26.27 -7.40
C LEU A 469 14.01 -24.74 -7.53
N MET A 470 13.40 -23.93 -6.65
CA MET A 470 13.63 -22.48 -6.64
C MET A 470 15.11 -22.13 -6.37
N MET A 471 15.77 -22.88 -5.50
CA MET A 471 17.20 -22.75 -5.22
C MET A 471 18.10 -23.04 -6.43
N SER A 472 17.66 -23.92 -7.35
CA SER A 472 18.35 -24.18 -8.62
C SER A 472 18.33 -22.99 -9.58
N TYR A 473 17.28 -22.16 -9.52
CA TYR A 473 17.11 -20.95 -10.33
C TYR A 473 17.66 -19.66 -9.69
N PHE A 474 18.35 -19.74 -8.54
CA PHE A 474 18.79 -18.54 -7.81
C PHE A 474 19.62 -17.55 -8.64
N ASP A 475 20.42 -18.00 -9.62
CA ASP A 475 21.24 -17.12 -10.45
C ASP A 475 20.45 -16.46 -11.61
N ASP A 476 19.17 -16.83 -11.79
CA ASP A 476 18.20 -16.19 -12.70
C ASP A 476 17.29 -15.17 -11.98
N MET A 477 17.38 -15.06 -10.64
CA MET A 477 16.58 -14.14 -9.83
C MET A 477 17.21 -12.74 -9.75
N ASP A 478 16.36 -11.72 -9.83
CA ASP A 478 16.72 -10.34 -9.48
C ASP A 478 16.84 -10.17 -7.95
N LEU A 479 17.40 -9.03 -7.52
CA LEU A 479 17.79 -8.78 -6.13
C LEU A 479 16.61 -8.79 -5.15
N ASP A 480 15.44 -8.36 -5.58
CA ASP A 480 14.19 -8.35 -4.83
C ASP A 480 13.67 -9.78 -4.59
N VAL A 481 13.59 -10.62 -5.63
CA VAL A 481 13.21 -12.04 -5.52
C VAL A 481 14.22 -12.80 -4.65
N LYS A 482 15.53 -12.57 -4.85
CA LYS A 482 16.59 -13.09 -3.97
C LYS A 482 16.38 -12.66 -2.53
N SER A 483 16.09 -11.38 -2.27
CA SER A 483 15.88 -10.86 -0.91
C SER A 483 14.64 -11.47 -0.25
N SER A 484 13.55 -11.64 -1.01
CA SER A 484 12.31 -12.29 -0.55
C SER A 484 12.52 -13.78 -0.25
N MET A 485 13.29 -14.49 -1.06
CA MET A 485 13.66 -15.88 -0.77
C MET A 485 14.64 -15.98 0.42
N THR A 486 15.58 -15.05 0.55
CA THR A 486 16.46 -14.95 1.72
C THR A 486 15.67 -14.71 3.01
N ARG A 487 14.60 -13.90 3.00
CA ARG A 487 13.68 -13.76 4.15
C ARG A 487 12.99 -15.07 4.52
N ARG A 488 12.57 -15.87 3.52
CA ARG A 488 11.95 -17.19 3.74
C ARG A 488 12.93 -18.24 4.29
N ILE A 489 14.19 -18.25 3.83
CA ILE A 489 15.21 -19.24 4.23
C ILE A 489 15.88 -18.85 5.56
N LEU A 490 16.22 -17.58 5.74
CA LEU A 490 16.94 -17.04 6.90
C LEU A 490 16.00 -16.21 7.80
N LYS A 491 14.85 -16.81 8.16
CA LYS A 491 13.92 -16.26 9.17
C LYS A 491 14.71 -15.84 10.43
N GLY A 492 14.34 -14.71 11.03
CA GLY A 492 15.05 -14.08 12.13
C GLY A 492 16.36 -13.34 11.78
N TYR A 493 17.11 -13.76 10.77
CA TYR A 493 18.39 -13.16 10.38
C TYR A 493 18.25 -12.09 9.28
N ALA A 494 17.29 -12.26 8.37
CA ALA A 494 17.07 -11.42 7.19
C ALA A 494 16.04 -10.29 7.38
N LYS A 495 15.90 -9.78 8.62
CA LYS A 495 14.78 -8.95 9.05
C LYS A 495 14.50 -7.69 8.21
N SER A 496 13.22 -7.46 7.93
CA SER A 496 12.67 -6.15 7.54
C SER A 496 12.69 -5.17 8.72
N TYR A 497 12.56 -3.86 8.46
CA TYR A 497 12.45 -2.82 9.50
C TYR A 497 11.21 -2.95 10.39
N TYR A 498 10.19 -3.68 9.93
CA TYR A 498 8.91 -3.90 10.61
C TYR A 498 8.78 -5.32 11.19
N GLU A 499 9.84 -6.13 11.13
CA GLU A 499 9.86 -7.48 11.70
C GLU A 499 10.49 -7.45 13.09
N ASP A 500 9.66 -7.70 14.10
CA ASP A 500 10.05 -7.83 15.50
C ASP A 500 11.15 -8.87 15.73
N PRO A 501 11.88 -8.80 16.86
CA PRO A 501 13.02 -9.67 17.17
C PRO A 501 12.61 -11.14 17.41
N GLU A 502 12.33 -11.89 16.34
CA GLU A 502 12.26 -13.34 16.36
C GLU A 502 13.52 -13.92 17.01
N LYS A 503 13.31 -14.92 17.89
CA LYS A 503 14.38 -15.75 18.46
C LYS A 503 15.17 -16.39 17.31
N LEU A 504 16.48 -16.17 17.30
CA LEU A 504 17.37 -16.79 16.33
C LEU A 504 17.51 -18.28 16.64
N GLU A 505 16.83 -19.12 15.86
CA GLU A 505 17.04 -20.57 15.91
C GLU A 505 18.41 -20.94 15.31
N PRO A 506 19.08 -22.00 15.80
CA PRO A 506 20.41 -22.37 15.32
C PRO A 506 20.47 -22.59 13.80
N VAL A 507 21.45 -21.95 13.15
CA VAL A 507 21.66 -22.03 11.70
C VAL A 507 21.87 -23.49 11.26
N THR A 508 20.95 -23.99 10.43
CA THR A 508 21.04 -25.35 9.86
C THR A 508 22.17 -25.45 8.83
N SER A 509 22.63 -26.66 8.51
CA SER A 509 23.65 -26.90 7.48
C SER A 509 23.26 -26.32 6.10
N PHE A 510 21.96 -26.34 5.77
CA PHE A 510 21.42 -25.70 4.58
C PHE A 510 21.52 -24.18 4.66
N GLN A 511 21.03 -23.56 5.75
CA GLN A 511 21.10 -22.11 5.95
C GLN A 511 22.54 -21.59 6.00
N ARG A 512 23.47 -22.36 6.56
CA ARG A 512 24.92 -22.04 6.56
C ARG A 512 25.49 -22.04 5.15
N SER A 513 25.20 -23.09 4.37
CA SER A 513 25.62 -23.20 2.97
C SER A 513 25.02 -22.07 2.10
N PHE A 514 23.74 -21.76 2.31
CA PHE A 514 23.07 -20.64 1.66
C PHE A 514 23.69 -19.29 2.06
N SER A 515 24.00 -19.10 3.34
CA SER A 515 24.69 -17.89 3.83
C SER A 515 26.05 -17.71 3.16
N MET A 516 26.83 -18.78 3.04
CA MET A 516 28.12 -18.79 2.32
C MET A 516 28.01 -18.51 0.81
N ARG A 517 26.84 -18.78 0.19
CA ARG A 517 26.53 -18.34 -1.18
C ARG A 517 26.23 -16.84 -1.20
N ILE A 518 25.27 -16.37 -0.41
CA ILE A 518 24.74 -15.00 -0.52
C ILE A 518 25.71 -13.90 -0.06
N ILE A 519 26.68 -14.18 0.82
CA ILE A 519 27.75 -13.20 1.14
C ILE A 519 28.65 -12.86 -0.06
N ARG A 520 28.66 -13.73 -1.10
CA ARG A 520 29.42 -13.50 -2.34
C ARG A 520 28.67 -12.61 -3.34
N GLU A 521 27.34 -12.56 -3.25
CA GLU A 521 26.47 -11.79 -4.15
C GLU A 521 26.74 -10.28 -4.12
N ARG A 522 26.10 -9.56 -5.05
CA ARG A 522 26.05 -8.09 -5.07
C ARG A 522 24.69 -7.61 -4.57
N GLY A 523 24.52 -7.58 -3.25
CA GLY A 523 23.31 -7.08 -2.60
C GLY A 523 23.53 -6.92 -1.11
N GLU A 524 23.41 -5.70 -0.58
CA GLU A 524 23.69 -5.42 0.83
C GLU A 524 22.71 -6.12 1.77
N SER A 525 21.42 -6.21 1.40
CA SER A 525 20.40 -6.98 2.12
C SER A 525 20.80 -8.46 2.28
N LEU A 526 21.24 -9.08 1.18
CA LEU A 526 21.65 -10.49 1.12
C LEU A 526 22.91 -10.73 1.97
N GLN A 527 23.92 -9.88 1.81
CA GLN A 527 25.18 -9.95 2.55
C GLN A 527 24.94 -9.77 4.05
N ASN A 528 24.18 -8.76 4.46
CA ASN A 528 23.85 -8.49 5.86
C ASN A 528 23.10 -9.68 6.50
N ALA A 529 22.16 -10.30 5.79
CA ALA A 529 21.48 -11.52 6.26
C ALA A 529 22.45 -12.70 6.43
N GLY A 530 23.29 -12.96 5.43
CA GLY A 530 24.28 -14.04 5.45
C GLY A 530 25.36 -13.85 6.52
N PHE A 531 25.87 -12.64 6.71
CA PHE A 531 26.82 -12.32 7.78
C PHE A 531 26.18 -12.44 9.18
N LYS A 532 24.93 -12.00 9.37
CA LYS A 532 24.21 -12.21 10.63
C LYS A 532 24.07 -13.69 11.00
N ALA A 533 23.78 -14.55 10.03
CA ALA A 533 23.72 -16.00 10.25
C ALA A 533 25.11 -16.60 10.52
N LEU A 534 26.11 -16.26 9.71
CA LEU A 534 27.48 -16.80 9.88
C LEU A 534 28.17 -16.29 11.15
N ALA A 535 27.75 -15.16 11.71
CA ALA A 535 28.23 -14.65 12.99
C ALA A 535 27.81 -15.49 14.22
N THR A 536 26.92 -16.49 14.06
CA THR A 536 26.50 -17.40 15.13
C THR A 536 27.09 -18.81 15.02
N VAL A 537 28.07 -19.04 14.15
CA VAL A 537 28.74 -20.34 13.98
C VAL A 537 30.26 -20.22 13.95
N GLU A 538 30.95 -21.26 14.41
CA GLU A 538 32.39 -21.43 14.17
C GLU A 538 32.60 -21.86 12.72
N LEU A 539 33.45 -21.11 12.00
CA LEU A 539 33.83 -21.33 10.60
C LEU A 539 34.96 -22.36 10.49
N ASN A 540 34.95 -23.15 9.41
CA ASN A 540 36.07 -24.02 9.07
C ASN A 540 37.11 -23.32 8.19
N ALA A 541 38.26 -23.97 7.97
CA ALA A 541 39.38 -23.42 7.21
C ALA A 541 39.05 -23.06 5.75
N GLU A 542 38.13 -23.78 5.09
CA GLU A 542 37.71 -23.45 3.71
C GLU A 542 36.74 -22.26 3.68
N GLU A 543 35.85 -22.13 4.66
CA GLU A 543 34.97 -20.97 4.79
C GLU A 543 35.78 -19.70 5.08
N LEU A 544 36.83 -19.77 5.92
CA LEU A 544 37.69 -18.63 6.23
C LEU A 544 38.42 -18.06 5.00
N LYS A 545 38.77 -18.89 4.02
CA LYS A 545 39.30 -18.41 2.72
C LYS A 545 38.31 -17.51 2.00
N VAL A 546 37.00 -17.76 2.12
CA VAL A 546 35.94 -16.92 1.54
C VAL A 546 35.91 -15.54 2.20
N PHE A 547 35.99 -15.48 3.53
CA PHE A 547 36.06 -14.21 4.27
C PHE A 547 37.33 -13.43 3.91
N LYS A 548 38.47 -14.11 3.82
CA LYS A 548 39.73 -13.54 3.31
C LYS A 548 39.57 -12.98 1.89
N ASP A 549 38.95 -13.71 0.96
CA ASP A 549 38.71 -13.23 -0.41
C ASP A 549 37.73 -12.05 -0.50
N LEU A 550 36.72 -11.99 0.38
CA LEU A 550 35.79 -10.87 0.45
C LEU A 550 36.46 -9.58 0.94
N LEU A 551 37.50 -9.67 1.78
CA LEU A 551 38.28 -8.51 2.24
C LEU A 551 39.08 -7.79 1.14
N LYS A 552 39.20 -8.38 -0.06
CA LYS A 552 39.74 -7.70 -1.26
C LYS A 552 38.83 -6.58 -1.77
N ARG A 553 37.57 -6.51 -1.30
CA ARG A 553 36.57 -5.51 -1.70
C ARG A 553 36.74 -4.20 -0.92
N LYS A 554 36.65 -3.06 -1.61
CA LYS A 554 36.73 -1.70 -1.03
C LYS A 554 35.43 -1.24 -0.37
N SER A 555 34.84 -2.06 0.52
CA SER A 555 33.65 -1.70 1.30
C SER A 555 33.97 -1.74 2.80
N GLY A 556 33.97 -0.56 3.44
CA GLY A 556 34.26 -0.45 4.88
C GLY A 556 33.20 -1.14 5.75
N GLY A 557 31.91 -1.04 5.40
CA GLY A 557 30.83 -1.70 6.13
C GLY A 557 30.97 -3.23 6.12
N ILE A 558 31.23 -3.82 4.95
CA ILE A 558 31.45 -5.26 4.80
C ILE A 558 32.73 -5.70 5.54
N ARG A 559 33.82 -4.93 5.42
CA ARG A 559 35.09 -5.19 6.14
C ARG A 559 34.86 -5.29 7.64
N ASN A 560 34.15 -4.33 8.23
CA ASN A 560 33.89 -4.31 9.67
C ASN A 560 33.08 -5.54 10.12
N GLN A 561 32.08 -5.95 9.35
CA GLN A 561 31.32 -7.19 9.63
C GLN A 561 32.20 -8.45 9.54
N ILE A 562 33.03 -8.55 8.50
CA ILE A 562 33.98 -9.67 8.34
C ILE A 562 34.96 -9.72 9.51
N ILE A 563 35.60 -8.60 9.87
CA ILE A 563 36.55 -8.53 10.98
C ILE A 563 35.88 -8.94 12.30
N ALA A 564 34.67 -8.47 12.56
CA ALA A 564 33.90 -8.84 13.76
C ALA A 564 33.51 -10.34 13.81
N ILE A 565 33.39 -11.01 12.65
CA ILE A 565 33.18 -12.47 12.59
C ILE A 565 34.50 -13.22 12.78
N LEU A 566 35.60 -12.76 12.16
CA LEU A 566 36.92 -13.37 12.30
C LEU A 566 37.43 -13.31 13.75
N LEU A 567 37.24 -12.18 14.44
CA LEU A 567 37.63 -12.01 15.85
C LEU A 567 36.88 -12.89 16.85
N LYS A 568 35.83 -13.60 16.42
CA LYS A 568 35.08 -14.59 17.23
C LYS A 568 35.49 -16.05 16.98
N GLN A 569 36.36 -16.29 16.01
CA GLN A 569 36.77 -17.65 15.63
C GLN A 569 37.79 -18.22 16.63
N PRO A 570 37.91 -19.56 16.73
CA PRO A 570 38.93 -20.21 17.54
C PRO A 570 40.33 -19.67 17.27
N GLU A 571 41.13 -19.49 18.32
CA GLU A 571 42.42 -18.78 18.27
C GLU A 571 43.39 -19.33 17.21
N THR A 572 43.44 -20.65 17.05
CA THR A 572 44.26 -21.33 16.04
C THR A 572 43.88 -20.94 14.60
N LEU A 573 42.58 -20.82 14.33
CA LEU A 573 42.05 -20.40 13.03
C LEU A 573 42.22 -18.89 12.82
N LEU A 574 42.02 -18.09 13.87
CA LEU A 574 42.23 -16.64 13.84
C LEU A 574 43.70 -16.28 13.56
N ILE A 575 44.66 -16.94 14.22
CA ILE A 575 46.10 -16.75 13.96
C ILE A 575 46.44 -17.15 12.52
N SER A 576 45.90 -18.29 12.03
CA SER A 576 46.15 -18.77 10.67
C SER A 576 45.66 -17.75 9.63
N VAL A 577 44.40 -17.28 9.75
CA VAL A 577 43.84 -16.30 8.79
C VAL A 577 44.48 -14.92 8.94
N LEU A 578 44.89 -14.50 10.15
CA LEU A 578 45.61 -13.25 10.37
C LEU A 578 46.96 -13.25 9.66
N LYS A 579 47.77 -14.30 9.81
CA LYS A 579 49.02 -14.47 9.05
C LYS A 579 48.77 -14.36 7.54
N GLU A 580 47.77 -15.10 7.07
CA GLU A 580 47.36 -15.12 5.67
C GLU A 580 46.82 -13.78 5.12
N LEU A 581 46.30 -12.89 5.98
CA LEU A 581 45.86 -11.54 5.63
C LEU A 581 47.04 -10.55 5.60
N LEU A 582 47.96 -10.66 6.55
CA LEU A 582 49.19 -9.87 6.62
C LEU A 582 50.14 -10.15 5.44
N GLU A 583 50.05 -11.34 4.83
CA GLU A 583 50.73 -11.73 3.59
C GLU A 583 49.90 -11.42 2.30
N GLY A 584 48.66 -10.93 2.44
CA GLY A 584 47.70 -10.72 1.36
C GLY A 584 47.88 -9.44 0.51
N ASP A 585 46.83 -9.04 -0.21
CA ASP A 585 46.79 -7.76 -0.94
C ASP A 585 46.63 -6.53 -0.02
N GLY A 586 46.61 -5.32 -0.59
CA GLY A 586 46.55 -4.08 0.20
C GLY A 586 45.32 -3.95 1.10
N GLU A 587 44.13 -4.36 0.65
CA GLU A 587 42.92 -4.26 1.47
C GLU A 587 42.87 -5.40 2.51
N GLN A 588 43.41 -6.58 2.16
CA GLN A 588 43.58 -7.71 3.09
C GLN A 588 44.59 -7.40 4.20
N ARG A 589 45.73 -6.78 3.88
CA ARG A 589 46.75 -6.38 4.86
C ARG A 589 46.25 -5.31 5.79
N LEU A 590 45.50 -4.33 5.30
CA LEU A 590 44.83 -3.35 6.15
C LEU A 590 43.87 -4.04 7.13
N ALA A 591 43.02 -4.96 6.65
CA ALA A 591 42.14 -5.73 7.54
C ALA A 591 42.90 -6.62 8.54
N GLY A 592 44.07 -7.17 8.15
CA GLY A 592 44.96 -7.91 9.06
C GLY A 592 45.56 -7.01 10.14
N LEU A 593 45.98 -5.78 9.79
CA LEU A 593 46.46 -4.79 10.75
C LEU A 593 45.32 -4.27 11.66
N ASP A 594 44.10 -4.12 11.15
CA ASP A 594 42.91 -3.77 11.93
C ASP A 594 42.57 -4.87 12.96
N ILE A 595 42.69 -6.15 12.57
CA ILE A 595 42.53 -7.30 13.48
C ILE A 595 43.65 -7.30 14.53
N ALA A 596 44.91 -7.09 14.13
CA ALA A 596 46.04 -6.99 15.03
C ALA A 596 45.86 -5.87 16.08
N LEU A 597 45.36 -4.70 15.65
CA LEU A 597 45.14 -3.56 16.52
C LEU A 597 44.04 -3.87 17.55
N GLN A 598 42.94 -4.48 17.12
CA GLN A 598 41.88 -4.91 18.04
C GLN A 598 42.33 -6.02 19.00
N LEU A 599 43.16 -6.96 18.56
CA LEU A 599 43.76 -7.98 19.44
C LEU A 599 44.68 -7.36 20.50
N GLN A 600 45.53 -6.39 20.11
CA GLN A 600 46.39 -5.66 21.05
C GLN A 600 45.55 -4.85 22.06
N GLN A 601 44.53 -4.12 21.61
CA GLN A 601 43.59 -3.39 22.47
C GLN A 601 42.83 -4.30 23.44
N GLN A 602 42.50 -5.52 23.02
CA GLN A 602 41.86 -6.57 23.85
C GLN A 602 42.85 -7.34 24.73
N GLN A 603 44.15 -7.04 24.67
CA GLN A 603 45.24 -7.80 25.34
C GLN A 603 45.21 -9.31 25.03
N ARG A 604 44.81 -9.68 23.81
CA ARG A 604 44.51 -11.06 23.41
C ARG A 604 45.50 -11.52 22.34
N LEU A 605 46.03 -12.74 22.47
CA LEU A 605 46.98 -13.36 21.52
C LEU A 605 48.31 -12.60 21.32
N LEU A 606 48.76 -11.82 22.32
CA LEU A 606 49.94 -10.96 22.20
C LEU A 606 51.22 -11.74 21.79
N ASP A 607 51.48 -12.89 22.41
CA ASP A 607 52.66 -13.74 22.11
C ASP A 607 52.66 -14.26 20.67
N ALA A 608 51.48 -14.55 20.11
CA ALA A 608 51.33 -14.97 18.71
C ALA A 608 51.36 -13.78 17.74
N LEU A 609 51.01 -12.58 18.21
CA LEU A 609 50.94 -11.37 17.40
C LEU A 609 52.32 -10.75 17.16
N GLN A 610 53.20 -10.73 18.16
CA GLN A 610 54.57 -10.18 18.05
C GLN A 610 55.34 -10.68 16.81
N PRO A 611 55.53 -12.00 16.59
CA PRO A 611 56.29 -12.49 15.43
C PRO A 611 55.62 -12.19 14.08
N LEU A 612 54.29 -12.07 14.03
CA LEU A 612 53.57 -11.69 12.82
C LEU A 612 53.80 -10.21 12.47
N LEU A 613 53.80 -9.33 13.48
CA LEU A 613 54.08 -7.90 13.29
C LEU A 613 55.55 -7.63 12.97
N GLU A 614 56.49 -8.37 13.57
CA GLU A 614 57.91 -8.30 13.20
C GLU A 614 58.15 -8.72 11.74
N ALA A 615 57.56 -9.84 11.32
CA ALA A 615 57.61 -10.28 9.92
C ALA A 615 57.02 -9.21 8.98
N PHE A 616 55.89 -8.58 9.35
CA PHE A 616 55.29 -7.53 8.55
C PHE A 616 56.14 -6.24 8.49
N ARG A 617 56.75 -5.82 9.61
CA ARG A 617 57.68 -4.68 9.67
C ARG A 617 58.94 -4.89 8.82
N SER A 618 59.36 -6.15 8.61
CA SER A 618 60.53 -6.49 7.78
C SER A 618 60.32 -6.31 6.25
N ARG A 619 59.08 -6.01 5.81
CA ARG A 619 58.75 -5.86 4.39
C ARG A 619 59.46 -4.66 3.76
N LYS A 620 60.02 -4.87 2.55
CA LYS A 620 60.78 -3.87 1.78
C LYS A 620 60.05 -2.54 1.53
N SER A 621 58.72 -2.55 1.53
CA SER A 621 57.89 -1.35 1.36
C SER A 621 56.59 -1.51 2.14
N ILE A 622 56.22 -0.45 2.85
CA ILE A 622 55.01 -0.34 3.67
C ILE A 622 54.25 0.89 3.15
N PRO A 623 53.10 0.72 2.50
CA PRO A 623 52.24 1.84 2.07
C PRO A 623 51.78 2.72 3.25
N GLU A 624 51.56 4.01 3.00
CA GLU A 624 51.19 5.01 4.00
C GLU A 624 50.04 4.56 4.94
N LYS A 625 48.95 4.00 4.38
CA LYS A 625 47.83 3.48 5.17
C LYS A 625 48.21 2.31 6.09
N GLU A 626 49.10 1.43 5.64
CA GLU A 626 49.63 0.32 6.46
C GLU A 626 50.60 0.84 7.53
N ALA A 627 51.39 1.88 7.20
CA ALA A 627 52.33 2.53 8.11
C ALA A 627 51.63 3.26 9.26
N ILE A 628 50.49 3.90 9.02
CA ILE A 628 49.67 4.57 10.06
C ILE A 628 49.23 3.56 11.13
N ILE A 629 48.64 2.43 10.72
CA ILE A 629 48.15 1.40 11.66
C ILE A 629 49.33 0.70 12.36
N LEU A 630 50.44 0.44 11.66
CA LEU A 630 51.66 -0.05 12.29
C LEU A 630 52.26 0.91 13.31
N GLY A 631 52.12 2.22 13.10
CA GLY A 631 52.55 3.24 14.07
C GLY A 631 51.80 3.09 15.39
N GLN A 632 50.47 2.92 15.32
CA GLN A 632 49.62 2.63 16.48
C GLN A 632 50.02 1.32 17.16
N LEU A 633 50.22 0.24 16.38
CA LEU A 633 50.66 -1.08 16.87
C LEU A 633 52.05 -1.09 17.53
N SER A 634 52.86 -0.07 17.30
CA SER A 634 54.24 0.03 17.81
C SER A 634 54.38 1.00 19.00
N ALA A 635 53.28 1.64 19.43
CA ALA A 635 53.29 2.72 20.41
C ALA A 635 53.26 2.26 21.88
N GLU A 636 53.89 1.13 22.21
CA GLU A 636 54.27 0.86 23.61
C GLU A 636 55.42 1.80 24.01
N GLY A 637 55.07 2.91 24.66
CA GLY A 637 56.03 3.78 25.35
C GLY A 637 56.77 4.84 24.52
N THR A 638 56.51 4.96 23.21
CA THR A 638 57.00 6.10 22.41
C THR A 638 55.81 6.94 21.92
N GLY A 639 55.86 8.25 22.17
CA GLY A 639 54.73 9.18 22.02
C GLY A 639 54.33 9.51 20.57
N ALA A 640 54.08 8.50 19.75
CA ALA A 640 53.36 8.65 18.49
C ALA A 640 51.91 9.09 18.77
N VAL A 641 51.38 9.97 17.94
CA VAL A 641 50.02 10.50 18.08
C VAL A 641 49.02 9.39 17.76
N VAL A 642 48.47 8.74 18.80
CA VAL A 642 47.40 7.75 18.67
C VAL A 642 46.14 8.48 18.22
N TYR A 643 45.82 8.40 16.93
CA TYR A 643 44.63 9.05 16.38
C TYR A 643 43.35 8.48 17.00
N ASP A 644 42.83 9.20 17.98
CA ASP A 644 41.68 8.84 18.80
C ASP A 644 40.82 10.09 19.08
N ILE A 645 39.79 9.94 19.92
CA ILE A 645 38.89 11.04 20.24
C ILE A 645 39.58 12.21 20.98
N SER A 646 40.72 11.98 21.67
CA SER A 646 41.44 13.00 22.44
C SER A 646 42.22 13.99 21.57
N ASN A 647 42.52 13.63 20.32
CA ASN A 647 43.15 14.49 19.31
C ASN A 647 42.33 14.61 18.02
N GLY A 648 41.02 14.32 18.08
CA GLY A 648 40.10 14.49 16.96
C GLY A 648 40.45 13.60 15.76
N TYR A 649 41.09 12.45 16.01
CA TYR A 649 41.67 11.56 15.01
C TYR A 649 42.67 12.26 14.06
N GLY A 650 43.26 13.38 14.48
CA GLY A 650 44.12 14.23 13.65
C GLY A 650 43.38 15.02 12.55
N LEU A 651 42.04 14.97 12.50
CA LEU A 651 41.21 15.68 11.53
C LEU A 651 40.88 17.12 11.97
N TYR A 652 40.90 17.37 13.27
CA TYR A 652 40.71 18.67 13.91
C TYR A 652 41.43 18.66 15.26
N ASP A 653 41.78 19.83 15.79
CA ASP A 653 42.26 19.97 17.16
C ASP A 653 41.05 20.08 18.12
N PRO A 654 40.81 19.11 19.04
CA PRO A 654 39.70 19.18 19.99
C PRO A 654 39.81 20.35 20.98
N ALA A 655 41.00 20.90 21.21
CA ALA A 655 41.18 22.09 22.03
C ALA A 655 40.88 23.39 21.26
N ALA A 656 40.97 23.37 19.92
CA ALA A 656 40.56 24.48 19.05
C ALA A 656 39.06 24.46 18.72
N ILE A 657 38.36 23.34 18.91
CA ILE A 657 36.90 23.35 19.00
C ILE A 657 36.54 24.21 20.21
N GLN A 658 35.96 25.38 19.93
CA GLN A 658 35.23 26.17 20.94
C GLN A 658 34.34 25.19 21.70
N PRO A 659 34.55 25.01 23.02
CA PRO A 659 33.82 24.00 23.77
C PRO A 659 32.35 24.26 23.52
N ILE A 660 31.64 23.26 23.01
CA ILE A 660 30.19 23.36 22.84
C ILE A 660 29.70 23.74 24.23
N VAL A 661 29.23 24.98 24.37
CA VAL A 661 28.61 25.47 25.59
C VAL A 661 27.27 24.75 25.62
N LYS A 662 27.33 23.50 26.07
CA LYS A 662 26.15 22.71 26.38
C LYS A 662 25.31 23.62 27.28
N PRO A 663 24.03 23.84 26.99
CA PRO A 663 23.16 24.49 27.95
C PRO A 663 23.38 23.77 29.28
N VAL A 664 23.70 24.53 30.33
CA VAL A 664 24.03 23.95 31.64
C VAL A 664 22.88 23.00 31.98
N PRO A 665 23.12 21.68 32.09
CA PRO A 665 22.04 20.75 32.34
C PRO A 665 21.35 21.18 33.62
N ASP A 666 20.03 21.36 33.55
CA ASP A 666 19.24 21.58 34.74
C ASP A 666 19.52 20.40 35.69
N PRO A 667 19.89 20.60 36.96
CA PRO A 667 20.03 19.49 37.90
C PRO A 667 18.73 18.68 38.06
N GLY A 668 17.58 19.24 37.69
CA GLY A 668 16.30 18.56 37.53
C GLY A 668 16.11 17.80 36.21
N ASP A 669 17.01 17.92 35.22
CA ASP A 669 16.94 17.15 33.98
C ASP A 669 17.26 15.68 34.22
N PHE A 670 16.29 14.85 33.92
CA PHE A 670 16.30 13.46 34.29
C PHE A 670 17.16 12.58 33.37
N TYR A 671 17.31 12.96 32.11
CA TYR A 671 18.22 12.25 31.21
C TYR A 671 19.67 12.32 31.71
N HIS A 672 20.11 13.48 32.20
CA HIS A 672 21.43 13.59 32.83
C HIS A 672 21.53 12.80 34.14
N GLN A 673 20.45 12.68 34.92
CA GLN A 673 20.41 11.80 36.11
C GLN A 673 20.54 10.31 35.72
N CYS A 674 19.91 9.86 34.63
CA CYS A 674 20.06 8.50 34.12
C CYS A 674 21.42 8.23 33.51
N LEU A 675 21.97 9.19 32.75
CA LEU A 675 23.32 9.08 32.15
C LEU A 675 24.41 8.96 33.23
N ALA A 676 24.18 9.50 34.43
CA ALA A 676 25.06 9.32 35.58
C ALA A 676 24.92 7.94 36.26
N ALA A 677 23.81 7.23 36.02
CA ALA A 677 23.53 5.91 36.57
C ALA A 677 23.85 4.73 35.63
N GLY A 678 23.95 4.97 34.31
CA GLY A 678 24.32 3.95 33.33
C GLY A 678 24.46 4.46 31.89
N ASP A 679 25.05 3.61 31.04
CA ASP A 679 25.30 3.93 29.63
C ASP A 679 24.02 4.25 28.84
N PHE A 680 24.17 5.10 27.81
CA PHE A 680 23.13 5.54 26.89
C PHE A 680 21.98 6.36 27.51
N GLY A 681 22.03 6.70 28.80
CA GLY A 681 21.02 7.53 29.47
C GLY A 681 19.69 6.81 29.68
N LEU A 682 19.71 5.47 29.71
CA LEU A 682 18.55 4.64 29.94
C LEU A 682 18.20 4.63 31.44
N SER A 683 16.92 4.76 31.76
CA SER A 683 16.42 4.67 33.15
C SER A 683 16.51 3.28 33.77
N GLN A 684 16.86 2.25 32.98
CA GLN A 684 17.00 0.85 33.39
C GLN A 684 18.12 0.16 32.58
N PRO A 685 18.71 -0.95 33.07
CA PRO A 685 19.73 -1.70 32.34
C PRO A 685 19.25 -2.21 30.96
N ALA A 686 20.08 -2.07 29.93
CA ALA A 686 19.72 -2.42 28.55
C ALA A 686 19.25 -3.89 28.36
N GLU A 687 19.87 -4.86 29.05
CA GLU A 687 19.45 -6.27 28.96
C GLU A 687 18.08 -6.52 29.61
N LYS A 688 17.73 -5.77 30.66
CA LYS A 688 16.38 -5.79 31.25
C LYS A 688 15.36 -5.23 30.26
N ILE A 689 15.65 -4.08 29.64
CA ILE A 689 14.78 -3.46 28.62
C ILE A 689 14.53 -4.45 27.47
N LYS A 690 15.59 -5.09 26.95
CA LYS A 690 15.50 -6.10 25.89
C LYS A 690 14.66 -7.32 26.28
N GLN A 691 14.75 -7.79 27.52
CA GLN A 691 13.91 -8.88 28.02
C GLN A 691 12.44 -8.49 28.15
N GLU A 692 12.13 -7.29 28.64
CA GLU A 692 10.74 -6.81 28.71
C GLU A 692 10.15 -6.52 27.31
N LEU A 693 10.94 -6.02 26.36
CA LEU A 693 10.51 -5.87 24.96
C LEU A 693 10.18 -7.21 24.29
N LEU A 694 10.96 -8.26 24.55
CA LEU A 694 10.66 -9.61 24.04
C LEU A 694 9.36 -10.18 24.64
N LYS A 695 9.09 -9.95 25.93
CA LYS A 695 7.81 -10.33 26.55
C LYS A 695 6.64 -9.55 25.94
N LEU A 696 6.81 -8.24 25.71
CA LEU A 696 5.82 -7.40 25.06
C LEU A 696 5.51 -7.90 23.64
N TYR A 697 6.52 -8.33 22.87
CA TYR A 697 6.32 -8.90 21.54
C TYR A 697 5.56 -10.24 21.56
N THR A 698 5.86 -11.14 22.50
CA THR A 698 5.08 -12.38 22.66
C THR A 698 3.61 -12.07 22.94
N ILE A 699 3.34 -11.15 23.88
CA ILE A 699 1.99 -10.69 24.20
C ILE A 699 1.33 -10.04 22.96
N PHE A 700 2.07 -9.25 22.18
CA PHE A 700 1.58 -8.66 20.93
C PHE A 700 1.13 -9.72 19.92
N LEU A 701 1.92 -10.77 19.69
CA LEU A 701 1.55 -11.85 18.77
C LEU A 701 0.33 -12.65 19.23
N GLU A 702 0.28 -13.00 20.51
CA GLU A 702 -0.85 -13.70 21.13
C GLU A 702 -2.15 -12.89 21.03
N ASN A 703 -2.04 -11.56 21.08
CA ASN A 703 -3.17 -10.63 21.06
C ASN A 703 -3.30 -9.87 19.73
N LYS A 704 -2.66 -10.30 18.62
CA LYS A 704 -2.67 -9.52 17.37
C LYS A 704 -4.07 -9.27 16.78
N SER A 705 -5.03 -10.12 17.11
CA SER A 705 -6.44 -9.97 16.74
C SER A 705 -7.24 -9.08 17.71
N PHE A 706 -6.61 -8.56 18.76
CA PHE A 706 -7.22 -7.62 19.70
C PHE A 706 -7.33 -6.24 19.05
N GLU A 707 -8.55 -5.72 18.96
CA GLU A 707 -8.79 -4.34 18.55
C GLU A 707 -8.60 -3.40 19.74
N TYR A 708 -7.97 -2.24 19.52
CA TYR A 708 -7.81 -1.25 20.57
C TYR A 708 -7.84 0.21 20.12
N GLN A 709 -8.05 1.10 21.09
CA GLN A 709 -8.32 2.51 20.92
C GLN A 709 -7.07 3.36 20.91
N VAL A 710 -7.01 4.32 20.00
CA VAL A 710 -5.87 5.22 19.75
C VAL A 710 -6.39 6.64 19.54
N GLU A 711 -6.48 7.45 20.59
CA GLU A 711 -6.72 8.90 20.48
C GLU A 711 -5.70 9.52 19.49
N GLY A 712 -6.11 10.02 18.33
CA GLY A 712 -5.22 10.65 17.33
C GLY A 712 -4.98 12.14 17.62
N TYR A 713 -4.14 12.86 16.87
CA TYR A 713 -3.74 14.24 17.24
C TYR A 713 -4.89 15.25 17.43
N ASN A 714 -6.09 14.91 17.00
CA ASN A 714 -7.33 15.63 17.24
C ASN A 714 -8.32 14.81 18.12
N ASN A 715 -7.88 14.20 19.24
CA ASN A 715 -8.64 13.26 20.13
C ASN A 715 -9.58 12.27 19.43
N SER A 716 -9.22 11.92 18.20
CA SER A 716 -9.87 10.91 17.39
C SER A 716 -9.51 9.54 17.95
N VAL A 717 -10.22 9.06 18.96
CA VAL A 717 -9.97 7.73 19.53
C VAL A 717 -10.23 6.68 18.46
N GLU A 718 -9.23 6.25 17.67
CA GLU A 718 -9.39 5.33 16.51
C GLU A 718 -9.28 3.84 16.91
N THR A 719 -10.22 2.97 16.50
CA THR A 719 -10.00 1.51 16.62
C THR A 719 -8.98 1.06 15.60
N VAL A 720 -7.89 0.50 16.11
CA VAL A 720 -6.87 -0.19 15.34
C VAL A 720 -6.85 -1.65 15.74
N LEU A 721 -6.74 -2.54 14.77
CA LEU A 721 -6.38 -3.92 15.03
C LEU A 721 -4.90 -3.96 15.46
N LEU A 722 -4.57 -4.64 16.56
CA LEU A 722 -3.20 -4.69 17.09
C LEU A 722 -2.19 -5.17 16.04
N GLY A 723 -2.55 -6.21 15.28
CA GLY A 723 -1.76 -6.74 14.18
C GLY A 723 -1.67 -5.87 12.92
N GLN A 724 -2.40 -4.74 12.85
CA GLN A 724 -2.38 -3.80 11.73
C GLN A 724 -1.65 -2.49 12.08
N LEU A 725 -1.83 -1.96 13.29
CA LEU A 725 -1.21 -0.70 13.71
C LEU A 725 -0.96 -0.67 15.23
N PHE A 726 0.31 -0.85 15.62
CA PHE A 726 0.74 -0.74 17.01
C PHE A 726 1.23 0.68 17.35
N CYS A 727 0.36 1.48 17.95
CA CYS A 727 0.68 2.81 18.47
C CYS A 727 0.04 3.09 19.85
N ARG A 728 0.35 4.23 20.48
CA ARG A 728 -0.18 4.56 21.81
C ARG A 728 -1.70 4.64 21.81
N MET A 729 -2.33 4.29 22.94
CA MET A 729 -3.79 4.47 23.10
C MET A 729 -4.23 5.94 23.07
N SER A 730 -3.29 6.89 23.14
CA SER A 730 -3.51 8.30 22.90
C SER A 730 -2.25 9.00 22.36
N ARG A 731 -2.45 9.91 21.40
CA ARG A 731 -1.45 10.75 20.71
C ARG A 731 -1.46 12.21 21.19
N ILE A 732 -2.40 12.59 22.07
CA ILE A 732 -2.65 13.95 22.59
C ILE A 732 -2.72 13.98 24.10
N ALA A 733 -2.98 12.83 24.74
CA ALA A 733 -2.68 12.70 26.14
C ALA A 733 -1.25 13.19 26.32
N GLU A 734 -1.13 14.35 26.95
CA GLU A 734 -0.09 14.60 27.91
C GLU A 734 -0.22 13.47 28.94
N THR A 735 0.35 12.31 28.59
CA THR A 735 1.32 11.74 29.48
C THR A 735 2.12 12.92 30.00
N LYS A 736 1.82 13.31 31.25
CA LYS A 736 2.86 13.74 32.18
C LYS A 736 3.80 12.55 32.29
N LEU A 737 4.57 12.42 31.22
CA LEU A 737 5.68 11.53 31.09
C LEU A 737 6.45 11.81 32.37
N THR A 738 6.65 10.79 33.20
CA THR A 738 7.62 10.97 34.26
C THR A 738 8.92 11.41 33.60
N PRO A 739 9.84 12.07 34.30
CA PRO A 739 11.04 12.52 33.63
C PRO A 739 11.83 11.39 32.91
N GLU A 740 11.60 10.09 33.25
CA GLU A 740 11.98 8.93 32.42
C GLU A 740 11.41 8.91 31.00
N GLU A 741 10.13 9.20 30.85
CA GLU A 741 9.35 8.90 29.65
C GLU A 741 9.36 10.08 28.64
N SER A 742 9.86 11.26 29.03
CA SER A 742 9.64 12.53 28.33
C SER A 742 10.62 12.85 27.19
N MET A 743 11.69 12.07 27.06
CA MET A 743 12.68 12.22 25.98
C MET A 743 12.13 11.73 24.63
N PRO A 744 12.00 12.60 23.61
CA PRO A 744 11.44 12.20 22.31
C PRO A 744 12.45 11.37 21.48
N PRO A 745 11.98 10.41 20.67
CA PRO A 745 12.83 9.73 19.70
C PRO A 745 13.29 10.72 18.61
N ILE A 746 14.59 10.67 18.27
CA ILE A 746 15.23 11.60 17.33
C ILE A 746 14.72 11.33 15.89
N HIS A 747 13.73 12.10 15.45
CA HIS A 747 13.16 12.01 14.10
C HIS A 747 14.12 12.57 13.02
N TYR A 748 14.72 11.69 12.21
CA TYR A 748 15.36 12.05 10.96
C TYR A 748 14.33 12.24 9.83
N ARG A 749 13.91 13.48 9.55
CA ARG A 749 13.23 13.83 8.29
C ARG A 749 14.26 14.20 7.21
N LYS A 750 14.44 13.35 6.19
CA LYS A 750 15.13 13.73 4.94
C LYS A 750 14.17 14.52 4.05
N SER A 751 14.43 15.80 3.84
CA SER A 751 13.79 16.60 2.78
C SER A 751 14.41 16.28 1.42
N GLY A 752 13.76 15.42 0.65
CA GLY A 752 14.06 15.24 -0.77
C GLY A 752 13.62 16.46 -1.57
N LYS A 753 14.54 17.07 -2.33
CA LYS A 753 14.18 18.12 -3.29
C LYS A 753 13.46 17.49 -4.49
N HIS A 754 12.24 17.90 -4.77
CA HIS A 754 11.64 17.75 -6.11
C HIS A 754 11.85 19.04 -6.89
N GLY A 755 12.22 18.90 -8.16
CA GLY A 755 12.49 20.04 -9.04
C GLY A 755 11.18 20.62 -9.57
N THR A 756 10.91 21.87 -9.23
CA THR A 756 9.90 22.70 -9.91
C THR A 756 10.42 23.08 -11.29
N SER A 757 9.83 22.53 -12.35
CA SER A 757 9.96 23.08 -13.71
C SER A 757 9.04 24.29 -13.85
N ASN A 758 9.52 25.47 -13.44
CA ASN A 758 8.92 26.72 -13.90
C ASN A 758 9.36 26.99 -15.34
N GLN A 759 8.44 27.55 -16.11
CA GLN A 759 8.65 27.95 -17.50
C GLN A 759 9.53 29.21 -17.57
N ASP A 760 10.48 29.18 -18.51
CA ASP A 760 10.77 30.25 -19.49
C ASP A 760 11.07 29.54 -20.83
#